data_AF-A0A1G4KI93-F1
#
_entry.id   AF-A0A1G4KI93-F1
#
_cell.length_a   1.000
_cell.length_b   1.000
_cell.length_c   1.000
_cell.angle_alpha   90.00
_cell.angle_beta   90.00
_cell.angle_gamma   90.00
#
_symmetry.space_group_name_H-M   'P 1'
#
loop_
_entity.id
_entity.type
_entity.pdbx_description
1 polymer ?
#
loop_
_entity_poly.entity_id
_entity_poly.type
_entity_poly.pdbx_seq_one_letter_code
_entity_poly.pdbx_strand_id
1 'polypeptide(L)'
;MFKQLSQLGKNLSDELAKGLSEDLNDGQDQFDSNSDLPRDIQVKLRKFEKYEQKYPLLLAAYKNEKVKNEKLLSIQKVLSENTPVSSLEDLHSLQGFFENLETKTTMLNDEIKRLSLDNNEKSQKVATYEAEIQELRQDNELLKKDQASETTKVDEDLVSENLEIKKQLEQSESELAETREKLRSEESEKTNLDTRLGEALSEIEKWKAQLEKGRALQAPPNNQDSEDAKNVAHTQASSHSKKKKKKGKKKNSVPAKEPVPDQSKDFADGEDDIANLSPADNSNKNVEQDNTDKSETSSASRDLDDSLRSLTEENFILKEDLQKVRELLKSKSEELEHMNDIVRSVGNELVEAKDELKGTKNGKSEELKALQDKIEELTKEKENHSKRSSEIKIEAENLRKELEKVTQTLSNKEQQASSALDQFAKQKREFENKYAQLNDELNKTKQSNKTLGDQMTEYSNLKRNSSSLRLSLDQKMKTVTYLEQQVKEYSAKEEQAKLRFKEVKVEAERLGKQMKELKAENETLKANLSKKESSLESFIKENGKLSERYDVLSEKYEMLQNMKSNSSDQVEAYRKRYEELNLKLKEALRSLSSVEDELNENTSLLQERTREATAMRRLLSQNQRDLEEKSKQLEEKEKIANEERSQLQSEIAVKTARLNNEMGSLTEINARLKDEVHLLQERIKLLEEEEKRVKAANLKMKDIADEHNKTSNEVSFTLNSLREDFLKAEKKIRKLEVTKEELRELNLDLEKKLEKVTKNYKSLSSQLTSAREKGAANSLSRSNSVISMPSRSNSVVNLGNGAQNSDFSPSHGGRSNFEFNEKIAYIKNVLIGFLEHREQRDQLLPVISTLLQLDSNDERRLLVSLK
;
A
#
# COMPACT_ATOMS: atom_id res chain seq x y z
N MET A 1 24.32 20.81 46.14
CA MET A 1 22.84 20.99 46.21
C MET A 1 22.32 21.01 47.65
N PHE A 2 22.13 19.89 48.38
CA PHE A 2 21.48 19.91 49.72
C PHE A 2 22.03 20.96 50.73
N LYS A 3 23.36 21.14 50.85
CA LYS A 3 23.94 22.22 51.70
C LYS A 3 23.53 23.63 51.26
N GLN A 4 23.40 23.89 49.96
CA GLN A 4 23.01 25.20 49.43
C GLN A 4 21.51 25.47 49.67
N LEU A 5 20.65 24.45 49.56
CA LEU A 5 19.24 24.53 49.95
C LEU A 5 19.10 24.78 51.47
N SER A 6 19.90 24.12 52.30
CA SER A 6 19.94 24.37 53.75
C SER A 6 20.43 25.78 54.10
N GLN A 7 21.40 26.32 53.37
CA GLN A 7 21.82 27.72 53.53
C GLN A 7 20.76 28.71 53.03
N LEU A 8 20.05 28.41 51.94
CA LEU A 8 18.90 29.23 51.50
C LEU A 8 17.79 29.26 52.57
N GLY A 9 17.47 28.10 53.15
CA GLY A 9 16.48 27.98 54.22
C GLY A 9 16.87 28.74 55.49
N LYS A 10 18.15 28.69 55.89
CA LYS A 10 18.65 29.53 56.99
C LYS A 10 18.56 31.01 56.66
N ASN A 11 19.06 31.44 55.49
CA ASN A 11 19.06 32.86 55.13
C ASN A 11 17.63 33.43 55.05
N LEU A 12 16.65 32.70 54.48
CA LEU A 12 15.24 33.11 54.52
C LEU A 12 14.69 33.15 55.95
N SER A 13 15.05 32.18 56.80
CA SER A 13 14.60 32.15 58.19
C SER A 13 15.18 33.31 59.02
N ASP A 14 16.44 33.66 58.78
CA ASP A 14 17.11 34.78 59.45
C ASP A 14 16.60 36.13 58.92
N GLU A 15 16.29 36.26 57.63
CA GLU A 15 15.63 37.45 57.08
C GLU A 15 14.18 37.62 57.58
N LEU A 16 13.39 36.53 57.66
CA LEU A 16 12.04 36.59 58.26
C LEU A 16 12.12 36.93 59.75
N ALA A 17 13.01 36.27 60.51
CA ALA A 17 13.18 36.52 61.94
C ALA A 17 13.62 37.97 62.21
N LYS A 18 14.53 38.50 61.37
CA LYS A 18 14.96 39.90 61.46
C LYS A 18 13.81 40.86 61.19
N GLY A 19 13.07 40.69 60.09
CA GLY A 19 11.91 41.54 59.77
C GLY A 19 10.81 41.49 60.83
N LEU A 20 10.53 40.31 61.39
CA LEU A 20 9.58 40.14 62.50
C LEU A 20 10.09 40.78 63.81
N SER A 21 11.39 40.74 64.08
CA SER A 21 11.97 41.41 65.26
C SER A 21 11.95 42.94 65.15
N GLU A 22 12.04 43.47 63.93
CA GLU A 22 12.07 44.91 63.65
C GLU A 22 10.66 45.55 63.78
N ASP A 23 9.60 44.84 63.37
CA ASP A 23 8.20 45.27 63.58
C ASP A 23 7.69 45.08 65.03
N LEU A 24 8.43 44.39 65.90
CA LEU A 24 8.02 44.11 67.30
C LEU A 24 8.72 44.98 68.37
N ASN A 25 9.86 45.61 68.07
CA ASN A 25 10.68 46.28 69.08
C ASN A 25 10.46 47.82 69.16
N ASP A 26 9.68 48.40 68.26
CA ASP A 26 9.56 49.85 68.08
C ASP A 26 8.49 50.51 68.99
N GLY A 27 8.50 50.10 70.27
CA GLY A 27 7.44 50.37 71.25
C GLY A 27 7.79 51.33 72.38
N GLN A 28 8.89 52.10 72.29
CA GLN A 28 9.31 53.02 73.36
C GLN A 28 9.48 54.47 72.90
N ASP A 29 8.92 55.35 73.72
CA ASP A 29 8.76 56.79 73.57
C ASP A 29 9.99 57.58 73.10
N GLN A 30 9.87 58.19 71.91
CA GLN A 30 10.27 59.58 71.71
C GLN A 30 9.19 60.34 70.93
N PHE A 31 8.95 61.59 71.34
CA PHE A 31 8.17 62.61 70.62
C PHE A 31 8.96 63.91 70.65
N ASP A 32 9.22 64.50 69.47
CA ASP A 32 9.97 65.74 69.36
C ASP A 32 9.19 66.93 69.96
N SER A 33 9.57 67.25 71.19
CA SER A 33 9.03 68.37 71.96
C SER A 33 9.53 69.74 71.47
N ASN A 34 10.40 69.75 70.45
CA ASN A 34 10.94 70.93 69.78
C ASN A 34 10.30 71.20 68.40
N SER A 35 9.13 70.63 68.12
CA SER A 35 8.39 70.92 66.88
C SER A 35 7.00 71.51 67.18
N ASP A 36 6.70 72.68 66.60
CA ASP A 36 5.42 73.40 66.76
C ASP A 36 4.21 72.69 66.11
N LEU A 37 4.38 71.45 65.64
CA LEU A 37 3.34 70.67 64.97
C LEU A 37 2.56 69.84 66.00
N PRO A 38 1.21 69.94 66.03
CA PRO A 38 0.37 69.15 66.92
C PRO A 38 0.65 67.63 66.90
N ARG A 39 0.47 66.98 68.06
CA ARG A 39 0.75 65.55 68.28
C ARG A 39 0.16 64.63 67.20
N ASP A 40 -1.08 64.90 66.76
CA ASP A 40 -1.75 64.13 65.72
C ASP A 40 -1.09 64.25 64.33
N ILE A 41 -0.46 65.39 64.05
CA ILE A 41 0.29 65.62 62.81
C ILE A 41 1.64 64.91 62.90
N GLN A 42 2.32 64.94 64.05
CA GLN A 42 3.54 64.14 64.28
C GLN A 42 3.29 62.63 64.11
N VAL A 43 2.15 62.12 64.63
CA VAL A 43 1.75 60.71 64.48
C VAL A 43 1.40 60.37 63.02
N LYS A 44 0.77 61.30 62.27
CA LYS A 44 0.52 61.12 60.83
C LYS A 44 1.81 61.17 60.03
N LEU A 45 2.74 62.07 60.32
CA LEU A 45 4.05 62.17 59.68
C LEU A 45 4.86 60.88 59.86
N ARG A 46 5.01 60.35 61.08
CA ARG A 46 5.68 59.06 61.29
C ARG A 46 4.96 57.87 60.64
N LYS A 47 3.63 57.93 60.44
CA LYS A 47 2.92 56.94 59.62
C LYS A 47 3.24 57.08 58.13
N PHE A 48 3.32 58.31 57.60
CA PHE A 48 3.77 58.55 56.23
C PHE A 48 5.22 58.11 56.02
N GLU A 49 6.13 58.43 56.94
CA GLU A 49 7.52 57.97 56.92
C GLU A 49 7.64 56.44 56.93
N LYS A 50 6.87 55.74 57.77
CA LYS A 50 6.80 54.27 57.75
C LYS A 50 6.20 53.72 56.45
N TYR A 51 5.25 54.42 55.81
CA TYR A 51 4.79 54.05 54.47
C TYR A 51 5.82 54.36 53.38
N GLU A 52 6.59 55.45 53.50
CA GLU A 52 7.67 55.84 52.59
C GLU A 52 8.85 54.87 52.66
N GLN A 53 9.11 54.26 53.82
CA GLN A 53 10.06 53.16 53.99
C GLN A 53 9.51 51.81 53.50
N LYS A 54 8.25 51.46 53.83
CA LYS A 54 7.66 50.17 53.43
C LYS A 54 7.20 50.11 51.97
N TYR A 55 6.94 51.24 51.30
CA TYR A 55 6.49 51.26 49.90
C TYR A 55 7.58 50.83 48.90
N PRO A 56 8.85 51.28 48.96
CA PRO A 56 9.94 50.74 48.15
C PRO A 56 10.16 49.24 48.36
N LEU A 57 10.04 48.75 49.59
CA LEU A 57 10.14 47.32 49.92
C LEU A 57 8.98 46.52 49.28
N LEU A 58 7.74 47.00 49.42
CA LEU A 58 6.57 46.38 48.79
C LEU A 58 6.63 46.43 47.26
N LEU A 59 7.13 47.53 46.68
CA LEU A 59 7.35 47.67 45.24
C LEU A 59 8.48 46.74 44.74
N ALA A 60 9.53 46.53 45.52
CA ALA A 60 10.59 45.56 45.21
C ALA A 60 10.09 44.11 45.33
N ALA A 61 9.30 43.80 46.35
CA ALA A 61 8.62 42.51 46.50
C ALA A 61 7.69 42.23 45.30
N TYR A 62 6.81 43.17 44.96
CA TYR A 62 5.91 43.07 43.80
C TYR A 62 6.66 42.94 42.47
N LYS A 63 7.77 43.68 42.27
CA LYS A 63 8.62 43.52 41.08
C LYS A 63 9.26 42.12 41.02
N ASN A 64 9.79 41.62 42.14
CA ASN A 64 10.35 40.28 42.21
C ASN A 64 9.30 39.18 42.02
N GLU A 65 8.08 39.37 42.54
CA GLU A 65 6.95 38.48 42.37
C GLU A 65 6.45 38.49 40.92
N LYS A 66 6.34 39.66 40.28
CA LYS A 66 6.06 39.78 38.85
C LYS A 66 7.12 39.06 38.00
N VAL A 67 8.41 39.24 38.28
CA VAL A 67 9.50 38.55 37.56
C VAL A 67 9.49 37.02 37.82
N LYS A 68 9.09 36.57 39.02
CA LYS A 68 8.83 35.15 39.28
C LYS A 68 7.65 34.63 38.45
N ASN A 69 6.57 35.41 38.35
CA ASN A 69 5.37 35.03 37.60
C ASN A 69 5.61 35.02 36.08
N GLU A 70 6.36 35.99 35.54
CA GLU A 70 6.83 35.99 34.15
C GLU A 70 7.68 34.74 33.83
N LYS A 71 8.55 34.33 34.76
CA LYS A 71 9.31 33.06 34.64
C LYS A 71 8.41 31.83 34.76
N LEU A 72 7.43 31.83 35.66
CA LEU A 72 6.46 30.73 35.80
C LEU A 72 5.64 30.56 34.53
N LEU A 73 5.14 31.64 33.94
CA LEU A 73 4.47 31.65 32.64
C LEU A 73 5.38 31.12 31.51
N SER A 74 6.67 31.48 31.51
CA SER A 74 7.61 30.93 30.52
C SER A 74 7.83 29.41 30.68
N ILE A 75 7.84 28.91 31.92
CA ILE A 75 7.97 27.48 32.24
C ILE A 75 6.67 26.74 31.87
N GLN A 76 5.50 27.28 32.23
CA GLN A 76 4.21 26.72 31.87
C GLN A 76 4.06 26.64 30.35
N LYS A 77 4.47 27.69 29.62
CA LYS A 77 4.49 27.67 28.15
C LYS A 77 5.34 26.53 27.61
N VAL A 78 6.61 26.43 28.02
CA VAL A 78 7.53 25.36 27.57
C VAL A 78 7.00 23.97 27.95
N LEU A 79 6.39 23.80 29.12
CA LEU A 79 5.73 22.55 29.50
C LEU A 79 4.53 22.23 28.60
N SER A 80 3.66 23.19 28.31
CA SER A 80 2.50 22.99 27.43
C SER A 80 2.86 22.76 25.94
N GLU A 81 4.04 23.22 25.52
CA GLU A 81 4.56 22.99 24.15
C GLU A 81 5.24 21.62 23.99
N ASN A 82 5.83 21.07 25.06
CA ASN A 82 6.60 19.81 25.01
C ASN A 82 5.92 18.62 25.71
N THR A 83 4.79 18.84 26.39
CA THR A 83 4.09 17.85 27.22
C THR A 83 2.58 18.08 27.15
N PRO A 84 1.71 17.05 27.30
CA PRO A 84 0.25 17.19 27.17
C PRO A 84 -0.45 18.06 28.24
N VAL A 85 0.30 18.69 29.14
CA VAL A 85 -0.19 19.26 30.40
C VAL A 85 -0.28 20.77 30.29
N SER A 86 -1.51 21.31 30.30
CA SER A 86 -1.78 22.75 30.04
C SER A 86 -1.70 23.65 31.28
N SER A 87 -1.78 23.10 32.50
CA SER A 87 -1.65 23.82 33.77
C SER A 87 -0.61 23.17 34.67
N LEU A 88 0.13 23.99 35.42
CA LEU A 88 1.12 23.51 36.41
C LEU A 88 0.47 22.80 37.62
N GLU A 89 -0.87 22.85 37.73
CA GLU A 89 -1.65 22.19 38.77
C GLU A 89 -1.74 20.67 38.59
N ASP A 90 -1.73 20.17 37.35
CA ASP A 90 -1.77 18.73 37.06
C ASP A 90 -0.36 18.11 36.98
N LEU A 91 0.32 18.15 38.13
CA LEU A 91 1.66 17.59 38.28
C LEU A 91 1.68 16.05 38.18
N HIS A 92 0.52 15.39 38.36
CA HIS A 92 0.43 13.94 38.33
C HIS A 92 0.35 13.39 36.90
N SER A 93 -0.41 14.01 36.00
CA SER A 93 -0.35 13.68 34.57
C SER A 93 1.03 13.97 33.97
N LEU A 94 1.75 14.98 34.49
CA LEU A 94 3.13 15.25 34.10
C LEU A 94 4.08 14.12 34.51
N GLN A 95 3.98 13.64 35.76
CA GLN A 95 4.73 12.46 36.22
C GLN A 95 4.38 11.22 35.39
N GLY A 96 3.09 10.93 35.22
CA GLY A 96 2.62 9.80 34.42
C GLY A 96 3.08 9.88 32.96
N PHE A 97 3.19 11.07 32.37
CA PHE A 97 3.77 11.22 31.04
C PHE A 97 5.25 10.83 31.01
N PHE A 98 6.06 11.23 32.00
CA PHE A 98 7.47 10.84 32.07
C PHE A 98 7.64 9.33 32.32
N GLU A 99 6.82 8.71 33.17
CA GLU A 99 6.83 7.25 33.38
C GLU A 99 6.42 6.49 32.11
N ASN A 100 5.44 6.99 31.35
CA ASN A 100 5.07 6.46 30.03
C ASN A 100 6.17 6.69 28.97
N LEU A 101 6.91 7.81 29.05
CA LEU A 101 8.04 8.08 28.17
C LEU A 101 9.23 7.18 28.48
N GLU A 102 9.53 6.94 29.75
CA GLU A 102 10.60 6.07 30.23
C GLU A 102 10.31 4.61 29.87
N THR A 103 9.10 4.11 30.16
CA THR A 103 8.68 2.75 29.75
C THR A 103 8.65 2.56 28.24
N LYS A 104 8.20 3.56 27.46
CA LYS A 104 8.34 3.53 26.00
C LYS A 104 9.81 3.51 25.57
N THR A 105 10.68 4.22 26.28
CA THR A 105 12.13 4.27 25.99
C THR A 105 12.84 2.96 26.36
N THR A 106 12.46 2.29 27.45
CA THR A 106 13.00 0.95 27.76
C THR A 106 12.53 -0.09 26.76
N MET A 107 11.23 -0.12 26.43
CA MET A 107 10.68 -1.01 25.38
C MET A 107 11.36 -0.80 24.03
N LEU A 108 11.57 0.45 23.60
CA LEU A 108 12.30 0.74 22.35
C LEU A 108 13.77 0.30 22.43
N ASN A 109 14.45 0.51 23.55
CA ASN A 109 15.83 0.04 23.72
C ASN A 109 15.93 -1.50 23.74
N ASP A 110 14.96 -2.19 24.32
CA ASP A 110 14.95 -3.67 24.36
C ASP A 110 14.59 -4.28 22.99
N GLU A 111 13.68 -3.67 22.23
CA GLU A 111 13.44 -4.07 20.84
C GLU A 111 14.65 -3.73 19.95
N ILE A 112 15.35 -2.60 20.17
CA ILE A 112 16.62 -2.30 19.47
C ILE A 112 17.69 -3.37 19.79
N LYS A 113 17.83 -3.82 21.04
CA LYS A 113 18.74 -4.92 21.41
C LYS A 113 18.34 -6.21 20.70
N ARG A 114 17.05 -6.57 20.72
CA ARG A 114 16.51 -7.78 20.10
C ARG A 114 16.72 -7.78 18.58
N LEU A 115 16.38 -6.69 17.90
CA LEU A 115 16.62 -6.50 16.47
C LEU A 115 18.12 -6.51 16.14
N SER A 116 18.98 -5.97 17.00
CA SER A 116 20.44 -6.04 16.83
C SER A 116 20.97 -7.48 16.97
N LEU A 117 20.42 -8.26 17.90
CA LEU A 117 20.77 -9.69 18.06
C LEU A 117 20.28 -10.53 16.88
N ASP A 118 19.02 -10.39 16.48
CA ASP A 118 18.43 -11.09 15.33
C ASP A 118 19.12 -10.70 14.01
N ASN A 119 19.48 -9.42 13.82
CA ASN A 119 20.26 -8.97 12.67
C ASN A 119 21.71 -9.50 12.69
N ASN A 120 22.35 -9.60 13.86
CA ASN A 120 23.66 -10.25 13.99
C ASN A 120 23.58 -11.76 13.69
N GLU A 121 22.56 -12.46 14.19
CA GLU A 121 22.31 -13.86 13.87
C GLU A 121 22.06 -14.06 12.37
N LYS A 122 21.25 -13.20 11.74
CA LYS A 122 21.02 -13.21 10.29
C LYS A 122 22.30 -12.94 9.52
N SER A 123 23.12 -11.98 9.94
CA SER A 123 24.42 -11.70 9.33
C SER A 123 25.40 -12.87 9.47
N GLN A 124 25.38 -13.60 10.59
CA GLN A 124 26.16 -14.83 10.76
C GLN A 124 25.67 -15.95 9.84
N LYS A 125 24.35 -16.16 9.76
CA LYS A 125 23.72 -17.15 8.87
C LYS A 125 24.02 -16.85 7.40
N VAL A 126 23.95 -15.58 6.99
CA VAL A 126 24.37 -15.12 5.65
C VAL A 126 25.85 -15.42 5.43
N ALA A 127 26.74 -15.06 6.35
CA ALA A 127 28.18 -15.34 6.20
C ALA A 127 28.49 -16.85 6.09
N THR A 128 27.76 -17.72 6.81
CA THR A 128 27.91 -19.17 6.65
C THR A 128 27.40 -19.67 5.30
N TYR A 129 26.27 -19.15 4.79
CA TYR A 129 25.77 -19.52 3.47
C TYR A 129 26.64 -18.96 2.34
N GLU A 130 27.24 -17.77 2.50
CA GLU A 130 28.20 -17.22 1.54
C GLU A 130 29.50 -18.05 1.48
N ALA A 131 29.96 -18.59 2.61
CA ALA A 131 31.08 -19.52 2.67
C ALA A 131 30.74 -20.87 2.00
N GLU A 132 29.58 -21.46 2.32
CA GLU A 132 29.09 -22.70 1.69
C GLU A 132 28.91 -22.53 0.16
N ILE A 133 28.42 -21.36 -0.29
CA ILE A 133 28.32 -21.01 -1.71
C ILE A 133 29.71 -20.81 -2.34
N GLN A 134 30.73 -20.34 -1.62
CA GLN A 134 32.11 -20.28 -2.13
C GLN A 134 32.74 -21.67 -2.27
N GLU A 135 32.55 -22.54 -1.27
CA GLU A 135 33.05 -23.92 -1.27
C GLU A 135 32.42 -24.72 -2.43
N LEU A 136 31.08 -24.71 -2.54
CA LEU A 136 30.36 -25.31 -3.67
C LEU A 136 30.73 -24.71 -5.04
N ARG A 137 31.17 -23.45 -5.10
CA ARG A 137 31.70 -22.84 -6.34
C ARG A 137 33.09 -23.36 -6.68
N GLN A 138 33.98 -23.51 -5.70
CA GLN A 138 35.31 -24.11 -5.92
C GLN A 138 35.16 -25.57 -6.36
N ASP A 139 34.31 -26.36 -5.72
CA ASP A 139 34.01 -27.74 -6.14
C ASP A 139 33.46 -27.80 -7.57
N ASN A 140 32.60 -26.85 -7.97
CA ASN A 140 32.10 -26.77 -9.35
C ASN A 140 33.16 -26.31 -10.36
N GLU A 141 34.16 -25.52 -9.95
CA GLU A 141 35.32 -25.20 -10.81
C GLU A 141 36.29 -26.37 -10.93
N LEU A 142 36.50 -27.13 -9.85
CA LEU A 142 37.28 -28.37 -9.85
C LEU A 142 36.62 -29.43 -10.74
N LEU A 143 35.34 -29.74 -10.54
CA LEU A 143 34.60 -30.69 -11.39
C LEU A 143 34.63 -30.29 -12.88
N LYS A 144 34.51 -29.00 -13.20
CA LYS A 144 34.64 -28.52 -14.59
C LYS A 144 36.03 -28.69 -15.15
N LYS A 145 37.07 -28.51 -14.34
CA LYS A 145 38.47 -28.70 -14.73
C LYS A 145 38.80 -30.18 -14.92
N ASP A 146 38.25 -31.05 -14.08
CA ASP A 146 38.40 -32.50 -14.19
C ASP A 146 37.66 -33.02 -15.43
N GLN A 147 36.40 -32.61 -15.65
CA GLN A 147 35.64 -32.89 -16.88
C GLN A 147 36.33 -32.34 -18.14
N ALA A 148 36.94 -31.15 -18.08
CA ALA A 148 37.76 -30.64 -19.17
C ALA A 148 38.98 -31.54 -19.44
N SER A 149 39.62 -32.07 -18.38
CA SER A 149 40.76 -33.00 -18.52
C SER A 149 40.35 -34.38 -19.07
N GLU A 150 39.16 -34.86 -18.72
CA GLU A 150 38.61 -36.12 -19.24
C GLU A 150 38.19 -35.98 -20.69
N THR A 151 37.49 -34.90 -21.04
CA THR A 151 37.12 -34.62 -22.44
C THR A 151 38.34 -34.43 -23.34
N THR A 152 39.40 -33.73 -22.89
CA THR A 152 40.64 -33.66 -23.69
C THR A 152 41.32 -35.02 -23.88
N LYS A 153 41.27 -35.93 -22.89
CA LYS A 153 41.82 -37.29 -23.04
C LYS A 153 41.00 -38.13 -24.01
N VAL A 154 39.67 -38.08 -23.89
CA VAL A 154 38.76 -38.77 -24.81
C VAL A 154 38.93 -38.24 -26.25
N ASP A 155 39.12 -36.94 -26.44
CA ASP A 155 39.42 -36.36 -27.76
C ASP A 155 40.81 -36.79 -28.28
N GLU A 156 41.85 -36.85 -27.43
CA GLU A 156 43.18 -37.36 -27.82
C GLU A 156 43.15 -38.85 -28.18
N ASP A 157 42.49 -39.69 -27.36
CA ASP A 157 42.30 -41.12 -27.60
C ASP A 157 41.53 -41.36 -28.91
N LEU A 158 40.40 -40.67 -29.11
CA LEU A 158 39.60 -40.74 -30.35
C LEU A 158 40.39 -40.25 -31.58
N VAL A 159 41.24 -39.24 -31.46
CA VAL A 159 42.12 -38.79 -32.55
C VAL A 159 43.17 -39.86 -32.88
N SER A 160 43.71 -40.56 -31.88
CA SER A 160 44.63 -41.68 -32.10
C SER A 160 43.95 -42.85 -32.81
N GLU A 161 42.75 -43.25 -32.37
CA GLU A 161 41.97 -44.32 -32.99
C GLU A 161 41.57 -43.98 -34.43
N ASN A 162 41.18 -42.72 -34.70
CA ASN A 162 40.89 -42.24 -36.05
C ASN A 162 42.12 -42.18 -36.97
N LEU A 163 43.34 -42.03 -36.43
CA LEU A 163 44.58 -42.12 -37.20
C LEU A 163 44.91 -43.58 -37.56
N GLU A 164 44.76 -44.50 -36.60
CA GLU A 164 44.97 -45.93 -36.83
C GLU A 164 43.94 -46.50 -37.82
N ILE A 165 42.66 -46.12 -37.71
CA ILE A 165 41.59 -46.50 -38.65
C ILE A 165 41.86 -45.95 -40.07
N LYS A 166 42.30 -44.69 -40.21
CA LYS A 166 42.66 -44.12 -41.53
C LYS A 166 43.79 -44.88 -42.20
N LYS A 167 44.79 -45.29 -41.41
CA LYS A 167 45.96 -46.03 -41.90
C LYS A 167 45.61 -47.47 -42.31
N GLN A 168 44.68 -48.11 -41.60
CA GLN A 168 44.09 -49.39 -42.04
C GLN A 168 43.23 -49.22 -43.31
N LEU A 169 42.47 -48.13 -43.42
CA LEU A 169 41.67 -47.83 -44.62
C LEU A 169 42.58 -47.63 -45.85
N GLU A 170 43.62 -46.80 -45.74
CA GLU A 170 44.60 -46.54 -46.80
C GLU A 170 45.34 -47.82 -47.25
N GLN A 171 45.67 -48.72 -46.31
CA GLN A 171 46.18 -50.05 -46.63
C GLN A 171 45.16 -50.90 -47.42
N SER A 172 43.91 -50.95 -46.96
CA SER A 172 42.85 -51.69 -47.65
C SER A 172 42.52 -51.12 -49.04
N GLU A 173 42.62 -49.80 -49.23
CA GLU A 173 42.45 -49.15 -50.53
C GLU A 173 43.60 -49.47 -51.49
N SER A 174 44.84 -49.61 -50.98
CA SER A 174 45.99 -50.09 -51.75
C SER A 174 45.82 -51.56 -52.18
N GLU A 175 45.35 -52.44 -51.29
CA GLU A 175 45.06 -53.84 -51.62
C GLU A 175 43.88 -53.96 -52.62
N LEU A 176 42.87 -53.10 -52.50
CA LEU A 176 41.78 -52.97 -53.47
C LEU A 176 42.24 -52.40 -54.82
N ALA A 177 43.27 -51.54 -54.85
CA ALA A 177 43.88 -51.06 -56.09
C ALA A 177 44.67 -52.19 -56.79
N GLU A 178 45.52 -52.91 -56.06
CA GLU A 178 46.26 -54.07 -56.59
C GLU A 178 45.34 -55.18 -57.11
N THR A 179 44.27 -55.51 -56.38
CA THR A 179 43.31 -56.55 -56.81
C THR A 179 42.48 -56.09 -58.00
N ARG A 180 42.15 -54.81 -58.12
CA ARG A 180 41.55 -54.24 -59.34
C ARG A 180 42.49 -54.24 -60.54
N GLU A 181 43.79 -53.99 -60.35
CA GLU A 181 44.76 -54.07 -61.45
C GLU A 181 44.97 -55.52 -61.92
N LYS A 182 45.04 -56.48 -60.98
CA LYS A 182 45.06 -57.92 -61.28
C LYS A 182 43.79 -58.35 -62.03
N LEU A 183 42.60 -58.00 -61.54
CA LEU A 183 41.32 -58.25 -62.23
C LEU A 183 41.31 -57.66 -63.65
N ARG A 184 41.78 -56.41 -63.82
CA ARG A 184 41.86 -55.75 -65.13
C ARG A 184 42.85 -56.43 -66.09
N SER A 185 43.92 -57.03 -65.56
CA SER A 185 44.84 -57.85 -66.36
C SER A 185 44.17 -59.17 -66.80
N GLU A 186 43.44 -59.86 -65.91
CA GLU A 186 42.66 -61.06 -66.22
C GLU A 186 41.52 -60.77 -67.21
N GLU A 187 40.83 -59.63 -67.09
CA GLU A 187 39.87 -59.14 -68.07
C GLU A 187 40.52 -58.91 -69.44
N SER A 188 41.73 -58.34 -69.48
CA SER A 188 42.46 -58.16 -70.73
C SER A 188 42.85 -59.50 -71.36
N GLU A 189 43.35 -60.47 -70.58
CA GLU A 189 43.62 -61.82 -71.06
C GLU A 189 42.35 -62.52 -71.55
N LYS A 190 41.23 -62.35 -70.84
CA LYS A 190 39.93 -62.86 -71.26
C LYS A 190 39.49 -62.25 -72.59
N THR A 191 39.62 -60.94 -72.80
CA THR A 191 39.31 -60.33 -74.11
C THR A 191 40.26 -60.80 -75.22
N ASN A 192 41.53 -61.12 -74.91
CA ASN A 192 42.48 -61.72 -75.84
C ASN A 192 42.14 -63.20 -76.15
N LEU A 193 41.49 -63.92 -75.23
CA LEU A 193 40.95 -65.26 -75.45
C LEU A 193 39.63 -65.22 -76.22
N ASP A 194 38.72 -64.31 -75.91
CA ASP A 194 37.43 -64.12 -76.60
C ASP A 194 37.64 -63.63 -78.05
N THR A 195 38.64 -62.79 -78.31
CA THR A 195 39.02 -62.40 -79.68
C THR A 195 39.63 -63.57 -80.45
N ARG A 196 40.55 -64.35 -79.86
CA ARG A 196 41.06 -65.59 -80.47
C ARG A 196 39.96 -66.63 -80.71
N LEU A 197 38.98 -66.72 -79.81
CA LEU A 197 37.80 -67.56 -79.98
C LEU A 197 36.96 -67.06 -81.15
N GLY A 198 36.76 -65.74 -81.28
CA GLY A 198 36.11 -65.10 -82.41
C GLY A 198 36.84 -65.28 -83.75
N GLU A 199 38.17 -65.24 -83.75
CA GLU A 199 39.01 -65.55 -84.92
C GLU A 199 38.88 -67.02 -85.32
N ALA A 200 39.01 -67.95 -84.36
CA ALA A 200 38.83 -69.38 -84.59
C ALA A 200 37.40 -69.73 -85.03
N LEU A 201 36.38 -69.06 -84.47
CA LEU A 201 34.99 -69.17 -84.93
C LEU A 201 34.82 -68.60 -86.34
N SER A 202 35.45 -67.48 -86.67
CA SER A 202 35.46 -66.92 -88.03
C SER A 202 36.17 -67.83 -89.03
N GLU A 203 37.22 -68.55 -88.63
CA GLU A 203 37.82 -69.60 -89.44
C GLU A 203 36.88 -70.81 -89.60
N ILE A 204 36.34 -71.34 -88.50
CA ILE A 204 35.32 -72.41 -88.54
C ILE A 204 34.13 -72.00 -89.42
N GLU A 205 33.74 -70.74 -89.42
CA GLU A 205 32.66 -70.20 -90.26
C GLU A 205 33.08 -70.03 -91.72
N LYS A 206 34.34 -69.67 -92.03
CA LYS A 206 34.88 -69.74 -93.41
C LYS A 206 34.91 -71.19 -93.92
N TRP A 207 35.36 -72.14 -93.10
CA TRP A 207 35.35 -73.57 -93.44
C TRP A 207 33.91 -74.10 -93.61
N LYS A 208 32.97 -73.73 -92.72
CA LYS A 208 31.54 -74.05 -92.87
C LYS A 208 30.95 -73.44 -94.13
N ALA A 209 31.19 -72.16 -94.42
CA ALA A 209 30.69 -71.49 -95.62
C ALA A 209 31.30 -72.07 -96.91
N GLN A 210 32.50 -72.64 -96.86
CA GLN A 210 33.07 -73.44 -97.96
C GLN A 210 32.37 -74.81 -98.11
N LEU A 211 31.97 -75.46 -97.03
CA LEU A 211 31.14 -76.68 -97.09
C LEU A 211 29.69 -76.40 -97.55
N GLU A 212 29.04 -75.37 -97.03
CA GLU A 212 27.63 -75.04 -97.33
C GLU A 212 27.42 -74.56 -98.77
N LYS A 213 28.42 -73.90 -99.38
CA LYS A 213 28.42 -73.60 -100.82
C LYS A 213 28.38 -74.86 -101.71
N GLY A 214 28.63 -76.05 -101.16
CA GLY A 214 28.39 -77.32 -101.84
C GLY A 214 27.03 -77.98 -101.57
N ARG A 215 26.18 -77.44 -100.67
CA ARG A 215 25.02 -78.19 -100.15
C ARG A 215 23.84 -77.36 -99.57
N ALA A 216 23.39 -76.33 -100.28
CA ALA A 216 22.28 -75.48 -99.84
C ALA A 216 20.91 -75.88 -100.42
N LEU A 217 19.94 -76.29 -99.57
CA LEU A 217 18.48 -76.20 -99.83
C LEU A 217 17.63 -76.63 -98.60
N GLN A 218 17.31 -75.71 -97.68
CA GLN A 218 15.99 -75.50 -97.03
C GLN A 218 16.09 -74.50 -95.84
N ALA A 219 14.96 -73.90 -95.48
CA ALA A 219 14.77 -72.90 -94.40
C ALA A 219 13.94 -73.55 -93.24
N PRO A 220 13.29 -72.87 -92.24
CA PRO A 220 12.94 -71.46 -92.09
C PRO A 220 13.16 -70.91 -90.62
N PRO A 221 12.28 -70.18 -89.87
CA PRO A 221 12.77 -69.03 -89.05
C PRO A 221 12.21 -68.89 -87.59
N ASN A 222 12.46 -67.71 -87.00
CA ASN A 222 11.58 -66.94 -86.10
C ASN A 222 11.81 -66.96 -84.57
N ASN A 223 11.43 -65.84 -83.93
CA ASN A 223 11.62 -65.48 -82.52
C ASN A 223 10.43 -65.86 -81.62
N GLN A 224 10.60 -65.80 -80.29
CA GLN A 224 9.75 -64.94 -79.44
C GLN A 224 10.31 -64.70 -78.01
N ASP A 225 9.82 -63.64 -77.37
CA ASP A 225 10.22 -63.13 -76.04
C ASP A 225 9.23 -63.52 -74.90
N SER A 226 9.55 -63.08 -73.69
CA SER A 226 8.96 -63.42 -72.37
C SER A 226 7.53 -62.91 -72.07
N GLU A 227 6.89 -63.51 -71.05
CA GLU A 227 5.59 -63.10 -70.47
C GLU A 227 5.60 -63.13 -68.91
N ASP A 228 4.93 -62.15 -68.27
CA ASP A 228 4.30 -62.08 -66.92
C ASP A 228 4.98 -62.61 -65.60
N ALA A 229 4.66 -62.14 -64.36
CA ALA A 229 4.08 -60.86 -63.88
C ALA A 229 3.93 -60.74 -62.32
N LYS A 230 3.68 -59.50 -61.84
CA LYS A 230 2.90 -59.08 -60.62
C LYS A 230 3.50 -59.40 -59.21
N ASN A 231 3.21 -58.69 -58.09
CA ASN A 231 2.76 -57.31 -57.71
C ASN A 231 2.79 -57.24 -56.13
N VAL A 232 2.56 -56.19 -55.29
CA VAL A 232 2.09 -54.78 -55.34
C VAL A 232 2.66 -53.97 -54.13
N ALA A 233 2.82 -52.64 -54.27
CA ALA A 233 2.77 -51.59 -53.20
C ALA A 233 3.88 -51.55 -52.10
N HIS A 234 4.12 -50.46 -51.36
CA HIS A 234 3.48 -49.12 -51.31
C HIS A 234 4.51 -47.96 -51.16
N THR A 235 4.03 -46.71 -51.08
CA THR A 235 4.80 -45.47 -51.38
C THR A 235 4.99 -44.50 -50.21
N GLN A 236 6.03 -43.65 -50.28
CA GLN A 236 6.03 -42.28 -49.72
C GLN A 236 6.45 -41.27 -50.80
N ALA A 237 5.87 -40.06 -50.78
CA ALA A 237 6.20 -38.96 -51.70
C ALA A 237 5.88 -37.59 -51.07
N SER A 238 6.51 -36.53 -51.58
CA SER A 238 6.61 -35.22 -50.91
C SER A 238 5.78 -34.08 -51.54
N SER A 239 5.37 -33.14 -50.67
CA SER A 239 5.14 -31.70 -50.90
C SER A 239 4.85 -31.15 -52.32
N HIS A 240 3.75 -30.39 -52.50
CA HIS A 240 3.80 -29.02 -53.08
C HIS A 240 2.51 -28.16 -52.99
N SER A 241 2.62 -27.01 -52.30
CA SER A 241 2.15 -25.65 -52.63
C SER A 241 0.73 -25.29 -53.20
N LYS A 242 0.21 -24.13 -52.73
CA LYS A 242 -0.57 -23.05 -53.41
C LYS A 242 -2.13 -23.06 -53.50
N LYS A 243 -2.69 -21.95 -52.95
CA LYS A 243 -3.76 -21.04 -53.47
C LYS A 243 -5.29 -21.32 -53.27
N LYS A 244 -5.88 -20.40 -52.48
CA LYS A 244 -7.11 -19.57 -52.71
C LYS A 244 -8.56 -20.15 -52.66
N LYS A 245 -9.34 -19.52 -51.76
CA LYS A 245 -10.74 -19.02 -51.86
C LYS A 245 -11.96 -19.98 -51.90
N LYS A 246 -12.61 -20.05 -50.72
CA LYS A 246 -13.97 -19.52 -50.38
C LYS A 246 -15.25 -20.22 -50.91
N LYS A 247 -16.23 -20.34 -49.99
CA LYS A 247 -17.58 -20.97 -50.06
C LYS A 247 -17.57 -22.52 -50.10
N GLY A 248 -18.48 -23.24 -49.44
CA GLY A 248 -19.52 -22.82 -48.48
C GLY A 248 -20.89 -23.49 -48.67
N LYS A 249 -21.44 -24.07 -47.59
CA LYS A 249 -22.81 -24.61 -47.37
C LYS A 249 -22.85 -25.10 -45.89
N LYS A 250 -23.98 -25.29 -45.20
CA LYS A 250 -25.35 -25.65 -45.63
C LYS A 250 -26.34 -25.35 -44.46
N LYS A 251 -27.56 -24.85 -44.76
CA LYS A 251 -28.85 -25.10 -44.03
C LYS A 251 -29.00 -24.67 -42.53
N ASN A 252 -30.19 -24.31 -41.98
CA ASN A 252 -31.48 -23.84 -42.54
C ASN A 252 -32.42 -23.29 -41.41
N SER A 253 -33.43 -22.47 -41.76
CA SER A 253 -34.82 -22.31 -41.19
C SER A 253 -35.12 -22.58 -39.68
N VAL A 254 -35.77 -21.74 -38.82
CA VAL A 254 -36.83 -20.66 -38.94
C VAL A 254 -38.23 -21.22 -39.34
N PRO A 255 -39.44 -20.81 -38.82
CA PRO A 255 -39.85 -19.77 -37.83
C PRO A 255 -40.89 -20.15 -36.71
N ALA A 256 -41.16 -19.14 -35.84
CA ALA A 256 -42.26 -18.78 -34.92
C ALA A 256 -43.67 -19.47 -34.84
N LYS A 257 -44.29 -19.42 -33.63
CA LYS A 257 -45.56 -18.67 -33.34
C LYS A 257 -45.92 -18.49 -31.83
N GLU A 258 -46.87 -17.58 -31.58
CA GLU A 258 -47.55 -17.09 -30.32
C GLU A 258 -48.57 -18.07 -29.69
N PRO A 259 -49.18 -17.87 -28.46
CA PRO A 259 -49.64 -16.58 -27.86
C PRO A 259 -49.59 -16.35 -26.30
N VAL A 260 -50.15 -15.19 -25.89
CA VAL A 260 -50.38 -14.53 -24.56
C VAL A 260 -51.47 -15.21 -23.66
N PRO A 261 -51.80 -14.78 -22.40
CA PRO A 261 -51.51 -13.52 -21.63
C PRO A 261 -50.78 -13.78 -20.25
N ASP A 262 -50.64 -12.88 -19.25
CA ASP A 262 -51.39 -11.67 -18.82
C ASP A 262 -50.55 -10.69 -17.92
N GLN A 263 -51.08 -9.47 -17.70
CA GLN A 263 -50.76 -8.44 -16.65
C GLN A 263 -49.49 -7.57 -16.75
N SER A 264 -49.58 -6.54 -17.59
CA SER A 264 -49.36 -5.09 -17.30
C SER A 264 -48.79 -4.63 -15.92
N LYS A 265 -48.00 -3.53 -15.81
CA LYS A 265 -47.53 -2.52 -16.80
C LYS A 265 -46.38 -1.64 -16.26
N ASP A 266 -45.57 -1.13 -17.19
CA ASP A 266 -44.80 0.14 -17.34
C ASP A 266 -44.71 1.14 -16.14
N PHE A 267 -43.61 1.86 -15.85
CA PHE A 267 -42.70 2.73 -16.69
C PHE A 267 -43.44 3.91 -17.37
N ALA A 268 -42.93 5.14 -17.49
CA ALA A 268 -41.74 5.83 -16.91
C ALA A 268 -41.88 7.38 -17.02
N ASP A 269 -40.95 8.10 -16.39
CA ASP A 269 -40.37 9.43 -16.75
C ASP A 269 -41.23 10.71 -16.90
N GLY A 270 -40.56 11.87 -16.77
CA GLY A 270 -40.81 13.02 -17.66
C GLY A 270 -41.30 14.37 -17.10
N GLU A 271 -40.43 15.08 -16.36
CA GLU A 271 -40.15 16.55 -16.47
C GLU A 271 -41.24 17.67 -16.37
N ASP A 272 -40.77 18.83 -15.87
CA ASP A 272 -41.13 20.23 -16.15
C ASP A 272 -42.50 20.89 -15.78
N ASP A 273 -42.46 21.62 -14.65
CA ASP A 273 -42.50 23.11 -14.56
C ASP A 273 -43.83 23.94 -14.56
N ILE A 274 -43.76 25.07 -13.82
CA ILE A 274 -44.61 26.30 -13.84
C ILE A 274 -46.07 26.25 -13.29
N ALA A 275 -46.44 27.31 -12.56
CA ALA A 275 -47.73 27.55 -11.90
C ALA A 275 -48.78 28.30 -12.75
N ASN A 276 -50.08 28.27 -12.37
CA ASN A 276 -50.82 29.48 -11.92
C ASN A 276 -52.29 29.26 -11.40
N LEU A 277 -52.64 29.97 -10.31
CA LEU A 277 -53.92 30.61 -9.93
C LEU A 277 -55.36 30.01 -10.19
N SER A 278 -56.17 30.08 -9.11
CA SER A 278 -57.63 30.44 -9.07
C SER A 278 -58.72 29.34 -9.30
N PRO A 279 -60.01 29.53 -8.90
CA PRO A 279 -60.50 29.68 -7.51
C PRO A 279 -61.84 28.94 -7.20
N ALA A 280 -62.36 29.11 -5.96
CA ALA A 280 -63.77 28.96 -5.53
C ALA A 280 -64.33 27.50 -5.40
N ASP A 281 -65.39 27.18 -4.62
CA ASP A 281 -66.25 28.00 -3.76
C ASP A 281 -67.03 27.16 -2.69
N ASN A 282 -67.68 27.82 -1.72
CA ASN A 282 -68.79 27.37 -0.83
C ASN A 282 -68.60 26.15 0.12
N SER A 283 -69.19 26.07 1.34
CA SER A 283 -69.84 27.05 2.24
C SER A 283 -70.33 26.35 3.54
N ASN A 284 -70.44 27.08 4.66
CA ASN A 284 -71.36 26.83 5.81
C ASN A 284 -71.19 25.52 6.65
N LYS A 285 -71.15 25.54 8.00
CA LYS A 285 -71.84 26.43 8.98
C LYS A 285 -71.03 26.64 10.29
N ASN A 286 -71.47 27.64 11.06
CA ASN A 286 -71.31 27.92 12.50
C ASN A 286 -71.02 26.67 13.39
N VAL A 287 -70.28 26.78 14.52
CA VAL A 287 -70.67 27.54 15.73
C VAL A 287 -69.48 28.11 16.52
N GLU A 288 -69.66 29.37 16.94
CA GLU A 288 -69.19 30.13 18.12
C GLU A 288 -67.80 29.92 18.77
N GLN A 289 -67.12 31.07 18.85
CA GLN A 289 -66.37 31.63 19.98
C GLN A 289 -64.87 31.35 20.21
N ASP A 290 -64.20 32.48 20.48
CA ASP A 290 -62.99 32.74 21.26
C ASP A 290 -61.64 32.08 20.85
N ASN A 291 -60.59 32.91 20.91
CA ASN A 291 -59.21 32.60 21.34
C ASN A 291 -58.67 31.18 21.01
N THR A 292 -57.84 31.03 19.96
CA THR A 292 -57.67 29.76 19.20
C THR A 292 -56.40 28.90 19.45
N ASP A 293 -55.31 29.48 19.94
CA ASP A 293 -54.68 29.09 21.22
C ASP A 293 -53.50 28.01 21.40
N LYS A 294 -53.32 27.23 22.52
CA LYS A 294 -52.35 26.10 22.89
C LYS A 294 -52.83 24.60 22.75
N SER A 295 -52.28 23.79 21.83
CA SER A 295 -52.49 22.33 21.56
C SER A 295 -51.41 21.73 20.60
N GLU A 296 -51.45 20.43 20.27
CA GLU A 296 -50.35 19.65 19.65
C GLU A 296 -49.93 20.11 18.22
N THR A 297 -48.67 20.27 17.81
CA THR A 297 -47.33 20.04 18.39
C THR A 297 -46.81 21.20 19.29
N SER A 298 -46.64 21.07 20.60
CA SER A 298 -47.01 19.95 21.49
C SER A 298 -47.73 20.49 22.72
N SER A 299 -48.97 20.05 22.90
CA SER A 299 -50.14 20.63 23.59
C SER A 299 -50.21 22.17 23.71
N ALA A 300 -49.41 22.93 22.95
CA ALA A 300 -49.15 24.34 23.19
C ALA A 300 -49.08 25.25 21.93
N SER A 301 -49.90 24.97 20.89
CA SER A 301 -50.31 25.88 19.78
C SER A 301 -51.76 25.86 19.13
N ARG A 302 -52.85 25.15 19.57
CA ARG A 302 -54.33 25.44 19.38
C ARG A 302 -55.39 25.00 20.51
N ASP A 303 -55.40 25.52 21.76
CA ASP A 303 -56.44 25.48 22.88
C ASP A 303 -56.28 26.57 24.03
N LEU A 304 -55.08 26.90 24.61
CA LEU A 304 -54.78 28.20 25.38
C LEU A 304 -53.42 29.05 25.13
N ASP A 305 -53.11 29.70 23.96
CA ASP A 305 -51.97 30.66 23.58
C ASP A 305 -52.08 31.42 22.19
N ASP A 306 -51.97 30.75 21.02
CA ASP A 306 -52.01 31.33 19.63
C ASP A 306 -53.34 32.03 19.23
N SER A 307 -54.18 32.43 20.18
CA SER A 307 -54.89 33.71 20.07
C SER A 307 -53.88 34.85 19.84
N LEU A 308 -52.57 34.68 20.00
CA LEU A 308 -51.59 35.56 19.33
C LEU A 308 -51.91 35.85 17.86
N ARG A 309 -52.54 34.94 17.09
CA ARG A 309 -53.23 35.32 15.84
C ARG A 309 -54.51 36.12 16.11
N SER A 310 -55.58 35.60 16.71
CA SER A 310 -56.85 36.35 16.78
C SER A 310 -56.80 37.66 17.59
N LEU A 311 -55.93 37.80 18.59
CA LEU A 311 -55.56 39.05 19.27
C LEU A 311 -54.56 39.90 18.47
N THR A 312 -53.75 39.38 17.54
CA THR A 312 -53.06 40.25 16.55
C THR A 312 -53.94 40.61 15.36
N GLU A 313 -55.00 39.85 15.09
CA GLU A 313 -56.02 40.12 14.08
C GLU A 313 -57.08 41.07 14.65
N GLU A 314 -57.47 40.95 15.92
CA GLU A 314 -58.12 42.01 16.70
C GLU A 314 -57.19 43.20 16.92
N ASN A 315 -55.89 43.06 17.20
CA ASN A 315 -54.99 44.22 17.21
C ASN A 315 -54.71 44.75 15.80
N PHE A 316 -55.01 44.01 14.72
CA PHE A 316 -54.94 44.51 13.35
C PHE A 316 -56.20 45.28 13.04
N ILE A 317 -57.38 44.74 13.35
CA ILE A 317 -58.68 45.40 13.24
C ILE A 317 -58.76 46.62 14.18
N LEU A 318 -58.31 46.56 15.44
CA LEU A 318 -58.19 47.71 16.32
C LEU A 318 -57.08 48.68 15.89
N LYS A 319 -56.04 48.25 15.15
CA LYS A 319 -55.09 49.22 14.54
C LYS A 319 -55.69 49.87 13.30
N GLU A 320 -56.42 49.13 12.47
CA GLU A 320 -57.14 49.60 11.29
C GLU A 320 -58.28 50.52 11.71
N ASP A 321 -58.98 50.23 12.80
CA ASP A 321 -60.03 51.05 13.38
C ASP A 321 -59.45 52.20 14.21
N LEU A 322 -58.30 52.06 14.89
CA LEU A 322 -57.54 53.22 15.40
C LEU A 322 -56.97 54.08 14.26
N GLN A 323 -56.79 53.53 13.05
CA GLN A 323 -56.34 54.25 11.87
C GLN A 323 -57.51 54.98 11.20
N LYS A 324 -58.67 54.33 11.00
CA LYS A 324 -59.94 54.96 10.60
C LYS A 324 -60.41 56.00 11.62
N VAL A 325 -60.28 55.73 12.93
CA VAL A 325 -60.58 56.71 13.99
C VAL A 325 -59.54 57.82 14.01
N ARG A 326 -58.27 57.58 13.69
CA ARG A 326 -57.28 58.66 13.48
C ARG A 326 -57.55 59.48 12.22
N GLU A 327 -58.09 58.88 11.16
CA GLU A 327 -58.49 59.57 9.92
C GLU A 327 -59.77 60.39 10.15
N LEU A 328 -60.74 59.87 10.91
CA LEU A 328 -61.92 60.61 11.39
C LEU A 328 -61.57 61.69 12.42
N LEU A 329 -60.53 61.49 13.24
CA LEU A 329 -60.02 62.52 14.16
C LEU A 329 -59.21 63.57 13.41
N LYS A 330 -58.48 63.19 12.34
CA LYS A 330 -57.78 64.12 11.44
C LYS A 330 -58.75 65.00 10.69
N SER A 331 -59.75 64.43 10.01
CA SER A 331 -60.76 65.22 9.31
C SER A 331 -61.53 66.14 10.26
N LYS A 332 -61.85 65.69 11.49
CA LYS A 332 -62.40 66.58 12.52
C LYS A 332 -61.42 67.62 13.08
N SER A 333 -60.11 67.34 13.11
CA SER A 333 -59.12 68.35 13.47
C SER A 333 -58.94 69.39 12.35
N GLU A 334 -59.02 68.97 11.08
CA GLU A 334 -58.98 69.84 9.91
C GLU A 334 -60.25 70.71 9.83
N GLU A 335 -61.43 70.17 10.15
CA GLU A 335 -62.67 70.94 10.36
C GLU A 335 -62.57 71.92 11.55
N LEU A 336 -61.94 71.52 12.66
CA LEU A 336 -61.74 72.38 13.83
C LEU A 336 -60.67 73.47 13.60
N GLU A 337 -59.67 73.21 12.77
CA GLU A 337 -58.66 74.20 12.37
C GLU A 337 -59.29 75.21 11.40
N HIS A 338 -60.10 74.75 10.45
CA HIS A 338 -60.93 75.60 9.58
C HIS A 338 -61.92 76.48 10.38
N MET A 339 -62.51 75.97 11.46
CA MET A 339 -63.34 76.77 12.37
C MET A 339 -62.51 77.76 13.22
N ASN A 340 -61.32 77.38 13.69
CA ASN A 340 -60.48 78.28 14.48
C ASN A 340 -59.94 79.45 13.64
N ASP A 341 -59.54 79.25 12.39
CA ASP A 341 -59.08 80.37 11.54
C ASP A 341 -60.23 81.29 11.07
N ILE A 342 -61.47 80.80 10.99
CA ILE A 342 -62.65 81.67 10.84
C ILE A 342 -62.88 82.51 12.11
N VAL A 343 -62.75 81.92 13.30
CA VAL A 343 -62.86 82.69 14.57
C VAL A 343 -61.69 83.66 14.76
N ARG A 344 -60.49 83.32 14.29
CA ARG A 344 -59.27 84.13 14.41
C ARG A 344 -59.22 85.30 13.42
N SER A 345 -59.81 85.16 12.23
CA SER A 345 -59.98 86.26 11.28
C SER A 345 -61.06 87.25 11.77
N VAL A 346 -62.22 86.76 12.21
CA VAL A 346 -63.30 87.61 12.77
C VAL A 346 -62.88 88.36 14.05
N GLY A 347 -61.96 87.80 14.84
CA GLY A 347 -61.43 88.45 16.05
C GLY A 347 -60.57 89.70 15.81
N ASN A 348 -59.89 89.81 14.66
CA ASN A 348 -58.95 90.89 14.40
C ASN A 348 -59.59 92.13 13.73
N GLU A 349 -60.68 91.98 12.99
CA GLU A 349 -61.29 93.09 12.23
C GLU A 349 -62.16 94.05 13.08
N LEU A 350 -62.40 93.72 14.37
CA LEU A 350 -63.31 94.51 15.22
C LEU A 350 -62.62 95.64 16.02
N VAL A 351 -61.29 95.72 16.01
CA VAL A 351 -60.53 96.67 16.88
C VAL A 351 -59.89 97.83 16.10
N GLU A 352 -59.52 97.66 14.82
CA GLU A 352 -58.84 98.72 14.05
C GLU A 352 -59.80 99.71 13.33
N ALA A 353 -61.12 99.55 13.47
CA ALA A 353 -62.11 100.23 12.63
C ALA A 353 -63.02 101.27 13.33
N LYS A 354 -62.67 101.78 14.53
CA LYS A 354 -63.47 102.85 15.16
C LYS A 354 -62.80 103.81 16.17
N ASP A 355 -61.51 104.08 16.03
CA ASP A 355 -60.86 105.20 16.75
C ASP A 355 -60.73 106.47 15.86
N GLU A 356 -61.67 106.65 14.94
CA GLU A 356 -61.78 107.84 14.08
C GLU A 356 -62.78 108.89 14.62
N LEU A 357 -62.30 110.14 14.67
CA LEU A 357 -63.01 111.42 14.85
C LEU A 357 -63.45 111.89 16.27
N LYS A 358 -63.16 113.18 16.53
CA LYS A 358 -63.49 113.97 17.74
C LYS A 358 -64.48 115.11 17.43
N GLY A 359 -65.41 115.38 18.35
CA GLY A 359 -66.29 116.59 18.38
C GLY A 359 -67.52 116.37 19.28
N THR A 360 -68.18 117.34 19.93
CA THR A 360 -68.04 118.83 20.05
C THR A 360 -68.67 119.34 21.39
N LYS A 361 -68.65 120.65 21.71
CA LYS A 361 -69.02 121.27 23.03
C LYS A 361 -70.36 122.08 23.08
N ASN A 362 -70.84 122.41 24.29
CA ASN A 362 -71.82 123.49 24.67
C ASN A 362 -71.67 123.86 26.18
N GLY A 363 -72.39 124.76 26.88
CA GLY A 363 -73.49 125.73 26.59
C GLY A 363 -73.98 126.44 27.90
N LYS A 364 -74.56 127.67 27.86
CA LYS A 364 -75.03 128.53 29.01
C LYS A 364 -76.08 129.62 28.58
N SER A 365 -76.50 130.58 29.43
CA SER A 365 -77.54 131.65 29.21
C SER A 365 -77.47 132.88 30.22
N GLU A 366 -77.81 134.17 29.88
CA GLU A 366 -77.91 135.39 30.79
C GLU A 366 -78.36 136.82 30.20
N GLU A 367 -78.75 137.86 31.05
CA GLU A 367 -78.66 139.42 31.01
C GLU A 367 -79.71 140.58 30.54
N LEU A 368 -79.56 141.92 30.96
CA LEU A 368 -80.49 143.19 30.84
C LEU A 368 -80.07 144.70 31.43
N LYS A 369 -80.44 145.98 30.90
CA LYS A 369 -80.72 147.47 31.51
C LYS A 369 -79.87 148.92 31.45
N ALA A 370 -80.39 150.23 31.80
CA ALA A 370 -79.75 151.71 32.04
C ALA A 370 -80.56 153.16 32.43
N LEU A 371 -79.98 154.43 32.82
CA LEU A 371 -80.37 156.02 32.73
C LEU A 371 -80.45 157.25 33.91
N GLN A 372 -80.28 158.67 33.74
CA GLN A 372 -80.42 159.98 34.73
C GLN A 372 -80.19 161.60 34.32
N ASP A 373 -80.61 162.82 35.00
CA ASP A 373 -80.04 164.36 35.13
C ASP A 373 -80.90 165.80 35.50
N LYS A 374 -80.35 167.06 35.96
CA LYS A 374 -80.68 168.67 35.92
C LYS A 374 -80.91 169.84 37.11
N ILE A 375 -80.81 171.27 36.95
CA ILE A 375 -80.80 172.57 37.95
C ILE A 375 -80.77 174.16 37.36
N GLU A 376 -80.84 175.54 37.82
CA GLU A 376 -81.29 176.68 38.88
C GLU A 376 -81.13 178.36 38.59
N GLU A 377 -81.43 179.48 39.44
CA GLU A 377 -81.48 181.09 39.19
C GLU A 377 -81.43 182.34 40.34
N LEU A 378 -81.61 183.75 40.14
CA LEU A 378 -81.22 185.08 40.99
C LEU A 378 -82.08 186.53 41.16
N THR A 379 -81.67 187.72 41.87
CA THR A 379 -82.40 189.13 42.19
C THR A 379 -81.68 190.57 42.68
N LYS A 380 -82.30 191.86 42.91
CA LYS A 380 -81.70 193.29 43.39
C LYS A 380 -82.52 194.71 43.78
N GLU A 381 -81.94 195.82 44.46
CA GLU A 381 -82.07 197.44 44.55
C GLU A 381 -82.94 198.54 45.47
N LYS A 382 -82.53 199.89 45.82
CA LYS A 382 -83.27 201.16 46.52
C LYS A 382 -82.57 202.62 46.93
N GLU A 383 -83.20 203.90 47.18
CA GLU A 383 -82.74 205.21 48.00
C GLU A 383 -83.50 206.72 48.12
N ASN A 384 -83.25 207.72 49.12
CA ASN A 384 -83.17 209.33 49.13
C ASN A 384 -83.99 210.54 50.00
N HIS A 385 -83.37 211.74 50.47
CA HIS A 385 -83.68 213.31 50.75
C HIS A 385 -84.45 214.24 51.92
N SER A 386 -84.10 215.58 52.31
CA SER A 386 -84.86 216.73 53.15
C SER A 386 -84.25 218.24 53.57
N LYS A 387 -84.96 219.37 54.10
CA LYS A 387 -84.47 220.82 54.62
C LYS A 387 -85.42 222.06 55.26
N ARG A 388 -85.05 223.15 56.11
CA ARG A 388 -85.86 224.47 56.61
C ARG A 388 -85.19 225.83 57.33
N SER A 389 -85.87 226.93 57.94
CA SER A 389 -85.39 228.36 58.51
C SER A 389 -86.26 229.35 59.55
N SER A 390 -85.96 230.69 59.97
CA SER A 390 -86.47 231.53 61.23
C SER A 390 -86.70 233.14 61.39
N GLU A 391 -87.60 233.67 62.30
CA GLU A 391 -87.51 235.03 63.03
C GLU A 391 -88.34 235.29 64.37
N ILE A 392 -89.18 234.36 64.89
CA ILE A 392 -90.07 234.51 66.12
C ILE A 392 -89.33 234.72 67.48
N LYS A 393 -88.08 235.17 67.47
CA LYS A 393 -87.04 234.94 68.49
C LYS A 393 -87.07 235.78 69.77
N ILE A 394 -87.88 236.84 69.89
CA ILE A 394 -87.89 237.75 71.06
C ILE A 394 -89.23 237.73 71.82
N GLU A 395 -90.35 237.46 71.17
CA GLU A 395 -91.53 236.97 71.91
C GLU A 395 -91.18 235.62 72.55
N ALA A 396 -90.47 234.75 71.80
CA ALA A 396 -89.65 233.66 72.32
C ALA A 396 -88.38 234.11 73.08
N GLU A 397 -88.47 235.16 73.91
CA GLU A 397 -87.50 235.48 74.97
C GLU A 397 -88.16 235.66 76.34
N ASN A 398 -89.32 236.34 76.43
CA ASN A 398 -90.21 236.15 77.60
C ASN A 398 -90.89 234.78 77.55
N LEU A 399 -91.36 234.34 76.38
CA LEU A 399 -91.69 232.94 76.15
C LEU A 399 -90.43 232.04 76.12
N ARG A 400 -89.16 232.51 76.19
CA ARG A 400 -88.05 231.62 76.59
C ARG A 400 -88.15 231.26 78.06
N LYS A 401 -88.48 232.18 78.97
CA LYS A 401 -88.55 231.84 80.40
C LYS A 401 -89.75 230.95 80.74
N GLU A 402 -90.82 231.00 79.95
CA GLU A 402 -91.86 229.97 80.01
C GLU A 402 -91.49 228.71 79.21
N LEU A 403 -90.86 228.81 78.03
CA LEU A 403 -90.31 227.64 77.32
C LEU A 403 -89.19 226.94 78.10
N GLU A 404 -88.51 227.56 79.05
CA GLU A 404 -87.46 226.94 79.85
C GLU A 404 -88.08 226.00 80.90
N LYS A 405 -89.20 226.42 81.50
CA LYS A 405 -90.05 225.53 82.31
C LYS A 405 -90.77 224.49 81.46
N VAL A 406 -91.28 224.86 80.28
CA VAL A 406 -91.99 223.93 79.38
C VAL A 406 -91.02 222.92 78.75
N THR A 407 -89.77 223.27 78.45
CA THR A 407 -88.73 222.34 77.99
C THR A 407 -88.27 221.40 79.09
N GLN A 408 -88.16 221.84 80.34
CA GLN A 408 -87.97 220.91 81.46
C GLN A 408 -89.14 219.92 81.61
N THR A 409 -90.39 220.35 81.38
CA THR A 409 -91.54 219.41 81.36
C THR A 409 -91.66 218.57 80.08
N LEU A 410 -91.11 219.02 78.95
CA LEU A 410 -91.03 218.22 77.70
C LEU A 410 -89.92 217.18 77.76
N SER A 411 -88.75 217.51 78.33
CA SER A 411 -87.65 216.56 78.55
C SER A 411 -88.10 215.33 79.35
N ASN A 412 -88.95 215.54 80.36
CA ASN A 412 -89.55 214.46 81.14
C ASN A 412 -90.58 213.63 80.34
N LYS A 413 -91.28 214.24 79.38
CA LYS A 413 -92.19 213.53 78.47
C LYS A 413 -91.45 212.77 77.36
N GLU A 414 -90.29 213.24 76.93
CA GLU A 414 -89.47 212.59 75.90
C GLU A 414 -88.85 211.28 76.43
N GLN A 415 -88.40 211.27 77.70
CA GLN A 415 -88.03 210.02 78.39
C GLN A 415 -89.23 209.07 78.58
N GLN A 416 -90.44 209.59 78.86
CA GLN A 416 -91.65 208.74 78.91
C GLN A 416 -91.98 208.12 77.53
N ALA A 417 -91.88 208.89 76.44
CA ALA A 417 -92.11 208.41 75.09
C ALA A 417 -91.13 207.28 74.70
N SER A 418 -89.85 207.41 75.07
CA SER A 418 -88.85 206.33 74.90
C SER A 418 -89.26 205.05 75.60
N SER A 419 -89.80 205.12 76.83
CA SER A 419 -90.20 203.94 77.61
C SER A 419 -91.44 203.24 77.06
N ALA A 420 -92.37 203.98 76.45
CA ALA A 420 -93.61 203.43 75.88
C ALA A 420 -93.38 202.64 74.58
N LEU A 421 -92.44 203.10 73.74
CA LEU A 421 -92.13 202.45 72.47
C LEU A 421 -91.60 201.02 72.67
N ASP A 422 -90.72 200.84 73.66
CA ASP A 422 -90.08 199.56 73.97
C ASP A 422 -91.03 198.54 74.64
N GLN A 423 -92.11 199.02 75.27
CA GLN A 423 -93.19 198.16 75.78
C GLN A 423 -94.08 197.61 74.65
N PHE A 424 -94.44 198.43 73.66
CA PHE A 424 -95.19 197.97 72.49
C PHE A 424 -94.41 196.93 71.65
N ALA A 425 -93.09 197.11 71.52
CA ALA A 425 -92.23 196.15 70.83
C ALA A 425 -92.20 194.76 71.49
N LYS A 426 -92.36 194.69 72.82
CA LYS A 426 -92.44 193.43 73.58
C LYS A 426 -93.80 192.76 73.45
N GLN A 427 -94.89 193.53 73.58
CA GLN A 427 -96.25 192.99 73.43
C GLN A 427 -96.50 192.36 72.05
N LYS A 428 -95.98 192.96 70.96
CA LYS A 428 -96.15 192.38 69.61
C LYS A 428 -95.53 190.97 69.50
N ARG A 429 -94.32 190.79 70.02
CA ARG A 429 -93.61 189.49 70.00
C ARG A 429 -94.33 188.41 70.81
N GLU A 430 -95.01 188.78 71.90
CA GLU A 430 -95.80 187.82 72.67
C GLU A 430 -97.02 187.28 71.92
N PHE A 431 -97.69 188.10 71.11
CA PHE A 431 -98.83 187.65 70.32
C PHE A 431 -98.41 186.79 69.11
N GLU A 432 -97.31 187.11 68.44
CA GLU A 432 -96.74 186.26 67.37
C GLU A 432 -96.36 184.87 67.92
N ASN A 433 -95.71 184.79 69.08
CA ASN A 433 -95.36 183.51 69.72
C ASN A 433 -96.59 182.69 70.14
N LYS A 434 -97.65 183.33 70.69
CA LYS A 434 -98.90 182.64 71.08
C LYS A 434 -99.67 182.10 69.87
N TYR A 435 -99.61 182.79 68.72
CA TYR A 435 -100.24 182.33 67.48
C TYR A 435 -99.52 181.12 66.87
N ALA A 436 -98.18 181.09 66.94
CA ALA A 436 -97.39 179.94 66.50
C ALA A 436 -97.68 178.68 67.35
N GLN A 437 -97.70 178.81 68.68
CA GLN A 437 -97.93 177.70 69.61
C GLN A 437 -99.30 177.02 69.38
N LEU A 438 -100.37 177.80 69.20
CA LEU A 438 -101.72 177.28 68.98
C LEU A 438 -101.86 176.49 67.67
N ASN A 439 -101.11 176.87 66.63
CA ASN A 439 -101.13 176.19 65.33
C ASN A 439 -100.35 174.86 65.35
N ASP A 440 -99.27 174.77 66.13
CA ASP A 440 -98.50 173.54 66.33
C ASP A 440 -99.29 172.47 67.11
N GLU A 441 -100.06 172.87 68.13
CA GLU A 441 -100.94 171.96 68.86
C GLU A 441 -102.05 171.41 67.95
N LEU A 442 -102.71 172.28 67.18
CA LEU A 442 -103.76 171.89 66.23
C LEU A 442 -103.30 170.85 65.19
N ASN A 443 -102.04 170.91 64.76
CA ASN A 443 -101.46 169.96 63.81
C ASN A 443 -101.08 168.63 64.47
N LYS A 444 -100.57 168.64 65.71
CA LYS A 444 -100.24 167.41 66.47
C LYS A 444 -101.49 166.57 66.74
N THR A 445 -102.60 167.18 67.15
CA THR A 445 -103.87 166.45 67.38
C THR A 445 -104.43 165.84 66.08
N LYS A 446 -104.25 166.50 64.93
CA LYS A 446 -104.66 165.97 63.61
C LYS A 446 -103.82 164.78 63.16
N GLN A 447 -102.51 164.77 63.43
CA GLN A 447 -101.65 163.62 63.12
C GLN A 447 -101.98 162.42 64.00
N SER A 448 -102.14 162.62 65.32
CA SER A 448 -102.43 161.53 66.27
C SER A 448 -103.73 160.78 65.98
N ASN A 449 -104.75 161.44 65.41
CA ASN A 449 -106.01 160.81 65.02
C ASN A 449 -105.92 159.98 63.73
N LYS A 450 -104.94 160.24 62.84
CA LYS A 450 -104.68 159.36 61.70
C LYS A 450 -103.96 158.08 62.14
N THR A 451 -102.88 158.22 62.90
CA THR A 451 -102.04 157.09 63.29
C THR A 451 -102.78 156.02 64.11
N LEU A 452 -103.78 156.41 64.91
CA LEU A 452 -104.65 155.48 65.64
C LEU A 452 -105.61 154.71 64.71
N GLY A 453 -106.03 155.29 63.59
CA GLY A 453 -106.81 154.61 62.57
C GLY A 453 -105.99 153.54 61.84
N ASP A 454 -104.79 153.91 61.39
CA ASP A 454 -103.90 153.04 60.63
C ASP A 454 -103.50 151.78 61.44
N GLN A 455 -103.09 151.96 62.70
CA GLN A 455 -102.70 150.87 63.62
C GLN A 455 -103.80 149.82 63.82
N MET A 456 -105.08 150.24 63.83
CA MET A 456 -106.21 149.32 63.98
C MET A 456 -106.40 148.43 62.73
N THR A 457 -106.00 148.90 61.55
CA THR A 457 -106.02 148.09 60.32
C THR A 457 -104.85 147.10 60.26
N GLU A 458 -103.65 147.51 60.69
CA GLU A 458 -102.48 146.64 60.72
C GLU A 458 -102.64 145.45 61.66
N TYR A 459 -103.24 145.64 62.84
CA TYR A 459 -103.48 144.55 63.79
C TYR A 459 -104.37 143.43 63.21
N SER A 460 -105.34 143.79 62.36
CA SER A 460 -106.19 142.83 61.64
C SER A 460 -105.40 142.00 60.61
N ASN A 461 -104.47 142.64 59.90
CA ASN A 461 -103.62 141.98 58.90
C ASN A 461 -102.53 141.12 59.55
N LEU A 462 -101.89 141.58 60.62
CA LEU A 462 -100.93 140.79 61.42
C LEU A 462 -101.55 139.49 61.96
N LYS A 463 -102.82 139.53 62.38
CA LYS A 463 -103.55 138.33 62.84
C LYS A 463 -103.75 137.28 61.73
N ARG A 464 -103.99 137.72 60.48
CA ARG A 464 -104.04 136.82 59.31
C ARG A 464 -102.66 136.27 58.93
N ASN A 465 -101.62 137.11 58.97
CA ASN A 465 -100.26 136.66 58.66
C ASN A 465 -99.74 135.61 59.67
N SER A 466 -100.05 135.77 60.96
CA SER A 466 -99.69 134.80 62.01
C SER A 466 -100.23 133.39 61.76
N SER A 467 -101.45 133.26 61.22
CA SER A 467 -102.05 131.96 60.89
C SER A 467 -101.39 131.31 59.66
N SER A 468 -100.98 132.11 58.66
CA SER A 468 -100.25 131.59 57.49
C SER A 468 -98.85 131.04 57.84
N LEU A 469 -98.12 131.71 58.72
CA LEU A 469 -96.77 131.31 59.13
C LEU A 469 -96.77 129.99 59.92
N ARG A 470 -97.81 129.72 60.73
CA ARG A 470 -97.96 128.42 61.42
C ARG A 470 -98.10 127.24 60.46
N LEU A 471 -98.88 127.39 59.39
CA LEU A 471 -99.03 126.34 58.36
C LEU A 471 -97.73 126.07 57.60
N SER A 472 -96.96 127.12 57.31
CA SER A 472 -95.64 126.97 56.67
C SER A 472 -94.61 126.29 57.60
N LEU A 473 -94.62 126.62 58.90
CA LEU A 473 -93.78 125.97 59.91
C LEU A 473 -94.05 124.46 60.00
N ASP A 474 -95.33 124.06 60.02
CA ASP A 474 -95.76 122.66 60.12
C ASP A 474 -95.38 121.83 58.88
N GLN A 475 -95.46 122.44 57.68
CA GLN A 475 -94.91 121.86 56.45
C GLN A 475 -93.37 121.71 56.53
N LYS A 476 -92.66 122.71 57.05
CA LYS A 476 -91.20 122.65 57.21
C LYS A 476 -90.77 121.58 58.20
N MET A 477 -91.47 121.40 59.33
CA MET A 477 -91.20 120.30 60.26
C MET A 477 -91.34 118.92 59.58
N LYS A 478 -92.37 118.72 58.75
CA LYS A 478 -92.54 117.48 57.96
C LYS A 478 -91.41 117.25 56.94
N THR A 479 -90.87 118.30 56.34
CA THR A 479 -89.67 118.16 55.47
C THR A 479 -88.39 117.89 56.27
N VAL A 480 -88.26 118.42 57.50
CA VAL A 480 -87.12 118.13 58.38
C VAL A 480 -87.16 116.68 58.86
N THR A 481 -88.30 116.17 59.33
CA THR A 481 -88.39 114.76 59.76
C THR A 481 -88.16 113.77 58.63
N TYR A 482 -88.58 114.09 57.40
CA TYR A 482 -88.26 113.30 56.21
C TYR A 482 -86.75 113.27 55.91
N LEU A 483 -86.08 114.43 55.96
CA LEU A 483 -84.63 114.52 55.77
C LEU A 483 -83.85 113.83 56.91
N GLU A 484 -84.30 113.94 58.17
CA GLU A 484 -83.72 113.21 59.30
C GLU A 484 -83.86 111.69 59.14
N GLN A 485 -85.00 111.21 58.64
CA GLN A 485 -85.20 109.80 58.34
C GLN A 485 -84.28 109.34 57.19
N GLN A 486 -84.16 110.15 56.12
CA GLN A 486 -83.26 109.88 55.01
C GLN A 486 -81.77 109.87 55.42
N VAL A 487 -81.36 110.79 56.30
CA VAL A 487 -80.00 110.81 56.89
C VAL A 487 -79.76 109.57 57.76
N LYS A 488 -80.73 109.17 58.59
CA LYS A 488 -80.65 107.92 59.38
C LYS A 488 -80.51 106.70 58.48
N GLU A 489 -81.29 106.60 57.40
CA GLU A 489 -81.15 105.53 56.40
C GLU A 489 -79.77 105.53 55.72
N TYR A 490 -79.24 106.68 55.32
CA TYR A 490 -77.91 106.75 54.72
C TYR A 490 -76.80 106.41 55.72
N SER A 491 -76.88 106.86 56.97
CA SER A 491 -75.92 106.47 58.01
C SER A 491 -75.95 104.96 58.31
N ALA A 492 -77.14 104.35 58.36
CA ALA A 492 -77.28 102.90 58.52
C ALA A 492 -76.72 102.12 57.32
N LYS A 493 -76.93 102.61 56.09
CA LYS A 493 -76.34 102.05 54.86
C LYS A 493 -74.82 102.22 54.85
N GLU A 494 -74.29 103.33 55.37
CA GLU A 494 -72.85 103.59 55.52
C GLU A 494 -72.21 102.66 56.57
N GLU A 495 -72.87 102.43 57.72
CA GLU A 495 -72.40 101.46 58.72
C GLU A 495 -72.45 100.02 58.20
N GLN A 496 -73.50 99.62 57.49
CA GLN A 496 -73.56 98.32 56.82
C GLN A 496 -72.47 98.18 55.76
N ALA A 497 -72.19 99.22 54.96
CA ALA A 497 -71.09 99.22 54.00
C ALA A 497 -69.71 99.10 54.69
N LYS A 498 -69.50 99.79 55.82
CA LYS A 498 -68.28 99.67 56.65
C LYS A 498 -68.12 98.28 57.27
N LEU A 499 -69.22 97.62 57.66
CA LEU A 499 -69.19 96.23 58.14
C LEU A 499 -68.85 95.26 57.00
N ARG A 500 -69.54 95.34 55.86
CA ARG A 500 -69.23 94.53 54.67
C ARG A 500 -67.79 94.74 54.18
N PHE A 501 -67.27 95.96 54.22
CA PHE A 501 -65.87 96.24 53.87
C PHE A 501 -64.89 95.59 54.85
N LYS A 502 -65.20 95.53 56.15
CA LYS A 502 -64.39 94.79 57.14
C LYS A 502 -64.44 93.28 56.91
N GLU A 503 -65.62 92.73 56.64
CA GLU A 503 -65.80 91.31 56.30
C GLU A 503 -64.99 90.93 55.06
N VAL A 504 -65.19 91.63 53.94
CA VAL A 504 -64.46 91.42 52.68
C VAL A 504 -62.96 91.62 52.86
N LYS A 505 -62.51 92.56 53.70
CA LYS A 505 -61.09 92.71 54.01
C LYS A 505 -60.54 91.52 54.81
N VAL A 506 -61.25 91.04 55.83
CA VAL A 506 -60.84 89.85 56.59
C VAL A 506 -60.85 88.60 55.72
N GLU A 507 -61.81 88.45 54.81
CA GLU A 507 -61.84 87.37 53.82
C GLU A 507 -60.69 87.49 52.81
N ALA A 508 -60.38 88.68 52.32
CA ALA A 508 -59.22 88.91 51.45
C ALA A 508 -57.89 88.63 52.15
N GLU A 509 -57.75 88.96 53.45
CA GLU A 509 -56.59 88.59 54.26
C GLU A 509 -56.54 87.07 54.54
N ARG A 510 -57.69 86.41 54.74
CA ARG A 510 -57.79 84.94 54.93
C ARG A 510 -57.43 84.20 53.63
N LEU A 511 -58.02 84.58 52.51
CA LEU A 511 -57.69 84.05 51.18
C LEU A 511 -56.24 84.38 50.81
N GLY A 512 -55.72 85.55 51.17
CA GLY A 512 -54.33 85.94 50.98
C GLY A 512 -53.33 85.10 51.79
N LYS A 513 -53.73 84.59 52.97
CA LYS A 513 -52.96 83.58 53.73
C LYS A 513 -53.04 82.21 53.07
N GLN A 514 -54.26 81.73 52.78
CA GLN A 514 -54.44 80.43 52.09
C GLN A 514 -53.72 80.38 50.73
N MET A 515 -53.67 81.47 49.97
CA MET A 515 -52.98 81.55 48.68
C MET A 515 -51.45 81.61 48.83
N LYS A 516 -50.93 82.04 49.98
CA LYS A 516 -49.50 81.91 50.34
C LYS A 516 -49.17 80.51 50.84
N GLU A 517 -50.03 79.92 51.66
CA GLU A 517 -49.91 78.54 52.15
C GLU A 517 -49.93 77.56 50.98
N LEU A 518 -50.91 77.66 50.08
CA LEU A 518 -50.99 76.87 48.84
C LEU A 518 -49.83 77.13 47.88
N LYS A 519 -49.20 78.32 47.91
CA LYS A 519 -47.97 78.59 47.13
C LYS A 519 -46.76 77.89 47.73
N ALA A 520 -46.55 77.97 49.05
CA ALA A 520 -45.49 77.25 49.74
C ALA A 520 -45.67 75.72 49.63
N GLU A 521 -46.92 75.24 49.67
CA GLU A 521 -47.27 73.85 49.40
C GLU A 521 -46.97 73.48 47.94
N ASN A 522 -47.33 74.31 46.95
CA ASN A 522 -46.95 74.08 45.55
C ASN A 522 -45.43 74.11 45.32
N GLU A 523 -44.69 74.98 46.02
CA GLU A 523 -43.22 75.05 45.92
C GLU A 523 -42.54 73.84 46.58
N THR A 524 -43.03 73.39 47.74
CA THR A 524 -42.53 72.16 48.39
C THR A 524 -42.95 70.90 47.64
N LEU A 525 -44.17 70.85 47.07
CA LEU A 525 -44.60 69.78 46.16
C LEU A 525 -43.76 69.77 44.88
N LYS A 526 -43.44 70.91 44.27
CA LYS A 526 -42.50 70.99 43.12
C LYS A 526 -41.09 70.56 43.49
N ALA A 527 -40.58 70.95 44.66
CA ALA A 527 -39.28 70.50 45.14
C ALA A 527 -39.26 68.99 45.44
N ASN A 528 -40.37 68.42 45.92
CA ASN A 528 -40.53 66.99 46.12
C ASN A 528 -40.74 66.23 44.81
N LEU A 529 -41.46 66.80 43.85
CA LEU A 529 -41.60 66.30 42.47
C LEU A 529 -40.22 66.24 41.82
N SER A 530 -39.46 67.33 41.79
CA SER A 530 -38.10 67.39 41.24
C SER A 530 -37.14 66.41 41.92
N LYS A 531 -37.21 66.24 43.25
CA LYS A 531 -36.49 65.16 43.94
C LYS A 531 -36.92 63.77 43.47
N LYS A 532 -38.23 63.53 43.33
CA LYS A 532 -38.77 62.25 42.87
C LYS A 532 -38.40 61.98 41.41
N GLU A 533 -38.47 62.96 40.53
CA GLU A 533 -37.97 62.93 39.15
C GLU A 533 -36.48 62.59 39.11
N SER A 534 -35.63 63.26 39.90
CA SER A 534 -34.19 62.92 39.97
C SER A 534 -33.93 61.51 40.49
N SER A 535 -34.74 61.02 41.44
CA SER A 535 -34.65 59.62 41.90
C SER A 535 -35.15 58.63 40.86
N LEU A 536 -36.24 58.94 40.15
CA LEU A 536 -36.79 58.13 39.06
C LEU A 536 -35.79 58.06 37.90
N GLU A 537 -35.18 59.18 37.53
CA GLU A 537 -34.13 59.24 36.52
C GLU A 537 -32.89 58.44 36.96
N SER A 538 -32.53 58.44 38.24
CA SER A 538 -31.47 57.58 38.78
C SER A 538 -31.83 56.10 38.71
N PHE A 539 -33.07 55.72 39.01
CA PHE A 539 -33.57 54.34 38.87
C PHE A 539 -33.73 53.91 37.40
N ILE A 540 -34.05 54.83 36.49
CA ILE A 540 -34.07 54.57 35.03
C ILE A 540 -32.63 54.36 34.54
N LYS A 541 -31.67 55.16 34.99
CA LYS A 541 -30.23 54.98 34.68
C LYS A 541 -29.64 53.72 35.32
N GLU A 542 -30.17 53.28 36.47
CA GLU A 542 -29.79 52.01 37.10
C GLU A 542 -30.43 50.82 36.37
N ASN A 543 -31.73 50.86 36.07
CA ASN A 543 -32.42 49.85 35.26
C ASN A 543 -31.82 49.73 33.86
N GLY A 544 -31.43 50.84 33.22
CA GLY A 544 -30.70 50.83 31.95
C GLY A 544 -29.37 50.08 32.06
N LYS A 545 -28.56 50.38 33.08
CA LYS A 545 -27.32 49.64 33.38
C LYS A 545 -27.56 48.18 33.79
N LEU A 546 -28.71 47.87 34.37
CA LEU A 546 -29.11 46.49 34.68
C LEU A 546 -29.55 45.75 33.42
N SER A 547 -30.21 46.42 32.45
CA SER A 547 -30.46 45.88 31.11
C SER A 547 -29.14 45.64 30.40
N GLU A 548 -28.28 46.66 30.23
CA GLU A 548 -26.95 46.52 29.63
C GLU A 548 -26.13 45.37 30.26
N ARG A 549 -26.23 45.17 31.58
CA ARG A 549 -25.60 44.04 32.29
C ARG A 549 -26.30 42.71 32.06
N TYR A 550 -27.63 42.68 31.94
CA TYR A 550 -28.42 41.50 31.62
C TYR A 550 -28.16 41.06 30.17
N ASP A 551 -28.17 42.01 29.24
CA ASP A 551 -27.90 41.81 27.81
C ASP A 551 -26.46 41.28 27.63
N VAL A 552 -25.46 41.94 28.22
CA VAL A 552 -24.06 41.46 28.22
C VAL A 552 -23.87 40.14 28.99
N LEU A 553 -24.72 39.82 29.96
CA LEU A 553 -24.68 38.53 30.67
C LEU A 553 -25.37 37.43 29.83
N SER A 554 -26.39 37.78 29.06
CA SER A 554 -27.09 36.90 28.11
C SER A 554 -26.17 36.60 26.92
N GLU A 555 -25.53 37.60 26.33
CA GLU A 555 -24.48 37.44 25.31
C GLU A 555 -23.34 36.55 25.83
N LYS A 556 -22.90 36.73 27.09
CA LYS A 556 -21.87 35.87 27.69
C LYS A 556 -22.36 34.46 27.96
N TYR A 557 -23.63 34.28 28.36
CA TYR A 557 -24.22 32.97 28.56
C TYR A 557 -24.38 32.23 27.23
N GLU A 558 -24.86 32.91 26.19
CA GLU A 558 -24.97 32.40 24.83
C GLU A 558 -23.58 32.10 24.23
N MET A 559 -22.61 33.01 24.38
CA MET A 559 -21.22 32.75 23.98
C MET A 559 -20.64 31.54 24.72
N LEU A 560 -20.90 31.39 26.02
CA LEU A 560 -20.43 30.25 26.81
C LEU A 560 -21.16 28.95 26.46
N GLN A 561 -22.44 29.01 26.08
CA GLN A 561 -23.24 27.90 25.57
C GLN A 561 -22.80 27.49 24.14
N ASN A 562 -22.41 28.45 23.31
CA ASN A 562 -21.83 28.24 21.98
C ASN A 562 -20.40 27.69 22.08
N MET A 563 -19.59 28.16 23.03
CA MET A 563 -18.29 27.55 23.35
C MET A 563 -18.44 26.14 23.95
N LYS A 564 -19.50 25.89 24.74
CA LYS A 564 -19.80 24.57 25.31
C LYS A 564 -20.31 23.58 24.26
N SER A 565 -21.14 24.00 23.31
CA SER A 565 -21.54 23.17 22.16
C SER A 565 -20.35 22.93 21.24
N ASN A 566 -19.61 23.97 20.82
CA ASN A 566 -18.35 23.80 20.07
C ASN A 566 -17.36 22.85 20.77
N SER A 567 -17.23 22.92 22.10
CA SER A 567 -16.41 21.99 22.88
C SER A 567 -17.01 20.59 22.97
N SER A 568 -18.33 20.45 22.99
CA SER A 568 -19.03 19.16 22.95
C SER A 568 -18.85 18.50 21.57
N ASP A 569 -18.97 19.26 20.50
CA ASP A 569 -18.80 18.82 19.11
C ASP A 569 -17.35 18.43 18.83
N GLN A 570 -16.37 19.17 19.40
CA GLN A 570 -14.97 18.75 19.41
C GLN A 570 -14.77 17.44 20.19
N VAL A 571 -15.36 17.30 21.38
CA VAL A 571 -15.31 16.04 22.15
C VAL A 571 -15.99 14.89 21.40
N GLU A 572 -17.08 15.14 20.68
CA GLU A 572 -17.76 14.14 19.86
C GLU A 572 -16.97 13.78 18.60
N ALA A 573 -16.31 14.75 17.95
CA ALA A 573 -15.38 14.50 16.85
C ALA A 573 -14.15 13.71 17.31
N TYR A 574 -13.64 13.99 18.52
CA TYR A 574 -12.59 13.16 19.13
C TYR A 574 -13.11 11.76 19.46
N ARG A 575 -14.32 11.60 20.03
CA ARG A 575 -14.95 10.29 20.28
C ARG A 575 -15.10 9.48 18.99
N LYS A 576 -15.62 10.08 17.91
CA LYS A 576 -15.73 9.44 16.59
C LYS A 576 -14.36 9.02 16.05
N ARG A 577 -13.32 9.85 16.21
CA ARG A 577 -11.94 9.46 15.86
C ARG A 577 -11.36 8.35 16.75
N TYR A 578 -11.69 8.32 18.05
CA TYR A 578 -11.34 7.21 18.93
C TYR A 578 -12.11 5.93 18.58
N GLU A 579 -13.36 6.03 18.14
CA GLU A 579 -14.18 4.90 17.68
C GLU A 579 -13.66 4.35 16.35
N GLU A 580 -13.36 5.21 15.37
CA GLU A 580 -12.65 4.84 14.14
C GLU A 580 -11.30 4.17 14.42
N LEU A 581 -10.51 4.72 15.35
CA LEU A 581 -9.21 4.16 15.73
C LEU A 581 -9.37 2.81 16.44
N ASN A 582 -10.39 2.65 17.29
CA ASN A 582 -10.74 1.38 17.94
C ASN A 582 -11.28 0.34 16.93
N LEU A 583 -11.99 0.76 15.89
CA LEU A 583 -12.41 -0.10 14.79
C LEU A 583 -11.20 -0.56 13.98
N LYS A 584 -10.33 0.38 13.55
CA LYS A 584 -9.06 0.07 12.85
C LYS A 584 -8.15 -0.82 13.70
N LEU A 585 -8.12 -0.65 15.03
CA LEU A 585 -7.39 -1.52 15.95
C LEU A 585 -8.01 -2.92 16.03
N LYS A 586 -9.34 -3.04 16.08
CA LYS A 586 -10.04 -4.34 16.05
C LYS A 586 -9.89 -5.06 14.70
N GLU A 587 -9.90 -4.32 13.60
CA GLU A 587 -9.62 -4.83 12.25
C GLU A 587 -8.17 -5.30 12.13
N ALA A 588 -7.21 -4.52 12.63
CA ALA A 588 -5.80 -4.91 12.68
C ALA A 588 -5.58 -6.15 13.57
N LEU A 589 -6.23 -6.23 14.75
CA LEU A 589 -6.18 -7.42 15.62
C LEU A 589 -6.86 -8.64 14.99
N ARG A 590 -7.94 -8.45 14.21
CA ARG A 590 -8.59 -9.54 13.47
C ARG A 590 -7.76 -9.99 12.28
N SER A 591 -7.07 -9.07 11.60
CA SER A 591 -6.09 -9.38 10.56
C SER A 591 -4.86 -10.09 11.15
N LEU A 592 -4.43 -9.70 12.36
CA LEU A 592 -3.36 -10.39 13.10
C LEU A 592 -3.80 -11.82 13.41
N SER A 593 -4.98 -12.01 14.01
CA SER A 593 -5.56 -13.34 14.28
C SER A 593 -5.67 -14.19 13.01
N SER A 594 -6.08 -13.62 11.87
CA SER A 594 -6.14 -14.35 10.60
C SER A 594 -4.76 -14.79 10.12
N VAL A 595 -3.74 -13.93 10.25
CA VAL A 595 -2.36 -14.26 9.90
C VAL A 595 -1.72 -15.22 10.92
N GLU A 596 -2.12 -15.17 12.18
CA GLU A 596 -1.74 -16.15 13.22
C GLU A 596 -2.38 -17.52 12.94
N ASP A 597 -3.66 -17.57 12.53
CA ASP A 597 -4.34 -18.79 12.11
C ASP A 597 -3.74 -19.37 10.82
N GLU A 598 -3.47 -18.54 9.79
CA GLU A 598 -2.74 -18.94 8.58
C GLU A 598 -1.32 -19.43 8.90
N LEU A 599 -0.61 -18.79 9.83
CA LEU A 599 0.71 -19.23 10.29
C LEU A 599 0.60 -20.57 11.01
N ASN A 600 -0.39 -20.74 11.90
CA ASN A 600 -0.65 -21.98 12.61
C ASN A 600 -0.96 -23.13 11.63
N GLU A 601 -1.82 -22.91 10.64
CA GLU A 601 -2.10 -23.90 9.57
C GLU A 601 -0.83 -24.24 8.78
N ASN A 602 -0.03 -23.24 8.38
CA ASN A 602 1.26 -23.46 7.72
C ASN A 602 2.25 -24.25 8.60
N THR A 603 2.30 -24.01 9.92
CA THR A 603 3.13 -24.83 10.82
C THR A 603 2.59 -26.25 10.97
N SER A 604 1.26 -26.46 10.94
CA SER A 604 0.65 -27.79 10.93
C SER A 604 0.99 -28.54 9.65
N LEU A 605 0.81 -27.91 8.49
CA LEU A 605 1.18 -28.47 7.18
C LEU A 605 2.69 -28.78 7.10
N LEU A 606 3.54 -27.95 7.68
CA LEU A 606 4.98 -28.19 7.77
C LEU A 606 5.32 -29.35 8.71
N GLN A 607 4.62 -29.48 9.85
CA GLN A 607 4.75 -30.63 10.74
C GLN A 607 4.26 -31.93 10.07
N GLU A 608 3.17 -31.90 9.33
CA GLU A 608 2.65 -33.04 8.57
C GLU A 608 3.62 -33.46 7.47
N ARG A 609 4.07 -32.52 6.63
CA ARG A 609 5.15 -32.78 5.66
C ARG A 609 6.44 -33.28 6.29
N THR A 610 6.77 -32.84 7.51
CA THR A 610 7.91 -33.37 8.27
C THR A 610 7.66 -34.80 8.74
N ARG A 611 6.47 -35.11 9.26
CA ARG A 611 6.05 -36.48 9.63
C ARG A 611 6.09 -37.39 8.40
N GLU A 612 5.51 -36.99 7.28
CA GLU A 612 5.58 -37.69 5.99
C GLU A 612 7.02 -37.88 5.52
N ALA A 613 7.87 -36.85 5.57
CA ALA A 613 9.28 -36.96 5.21
C ALA A 613 10.05 -37.93 6.12
N THR A 614 9.75 -37.96 7.43
CA THR A 614 10.34 -38.97 8.34
C THR A 614 9.80 -40.37 8.09
N ALA A 615 8.52 -40.52 7.72
CA ALA A 615 7.92 -41.79 7.31
C ALA A 615 8.53 -42.31 6.01
N MET A 616 8.70 -41.45 4.99
CA MET A 616 9.41 -41.78 3.75
C MET A 616 10.87 -42.15 4.00
N ARG A 617 11.61 -41.38 4.82
CA ARG A 617 12.99 -41.74 5.21
C ARG A 617 13.04 -43.08 5.96
N ARG A 618 12.06 -43.37 6.82
CA ARG A 618 11.95 -44.66 7.52
C ARG A 618 11.65 -45.81 6.57
N LEU A 619 10.71 -45.65 5.64
CA LEU A 619 10.36 -46.65 4.63
C LEU A 619 11.51 -46.89 3.64
N LEU A 620 12.21 -45.84 3.19
CA LEU A 620 13.42 -45.97 2.38
C LEU A 620 14.53 -46.68 3.16
N SER A 621 14.76 -46.32 4.42
CA SER A 621 15.74 -46.99 5.28
C SER A 621 15.35 -48.45 5.59
N GLN A 622 14.06 -48.79 5.63
CA GLN A 622 13.59 -50.17 5.76
C GLN A 622 13.79 -50.93 4.45
N ASN A 623 13.31 -50.42 3.32
CA ASN A 623 13.54 -51.01 2.00
C ASN A 623 15.04 -51.20 1.71
N GLN A 624 15.89 -50.28 2.14
CA GLN A 624 17.35 -50.41 2.04
C GLN A 624 17.86 -51.56 2.90
N ARG A 625 17.44 -51.71 4.17
CA ARG A 625 17.79 -52.88 4.99
C ARG A 625 17.29 -54.18 4.36
N ASP A 626 16.07 -54.20 3.85
CA ASP A 626 15.47 -55.37 3.18
C ASP A 626 16.20 -55.73 1.87
N LEU A 627 16.86 -54.76 1.21
CA LEU A 627 17.71 -54.97 0.04
C LEU A 627 19.13 -55.38 0.44
N GLU A 628 19.72 -54.78 1.48
CA GLU A 628 21.00 -55.18 2.05
C GLU A 628 20.95 -56.60 2.63
N GLU A 629 19.83 -57.01 3.24
CA GLU A 629 19.62 -58.38 3.70
C GLU A 629 19.48 -59.34 2.52
N LYS A 630 18.74 -58.97 1.46
CA LYS A 630 18.68 -59.77 0.23
C LYS A 630 20.05 -59.86 -0.47
N SER A 631 20.85 -58.80 -0.45
CA SER A 631 22.24 -58.81 -0.94
C SER A 631 23.07 -59.80 -0.15
N LYS A 632 23.09 -59.70 1.20
CA LYS A 632 23.79 -60.64 2.08
C LYS A 632 23.32 -62.09 1.91
N GLN A 633 22.01 -62.33 1.75
CA GLN A 633 21.46 -63.66 1.46
C GLN A 633 21.81 -64.18 0.05
N LEU A 634 22.14 -63.32 -0.91
CA LEU A 634 22.64 -63.71 -2.23
C LEU A 634 24.15 -63.92 -2.21
N GLU A 635 24.91 -63.05 -1.55
CA GLU A 635 26.35 -63.17 -1.28
C GLU A 635 26.67 -64.46 -0.49
N GLU A 636 25.85 -64.81 0.51
CA GLU A 636 25.98 -66.06 1.26
C GLU A 636 25.69 -67.28 0.39
N LYS A 637 24.65 -67.24 -0.47
CA LYS A 637 24.37 -68.31 -1.44
C LYS A 637 25.46 -68.43 -2.49
N GLU A 638 26.02 -67.32 -2.96
CA GLU A 638 27.14 -67.32 -3.89
C GLU A 638 28.42 -67.86 -3.23
N LYS A 639 28.66 -67.52 -1.95
CA LYS A 639 29.76 -68.07 -1.16
C LYS A 639 29.62 -69.58 -0.95
N ILE A 640 28.43 -70.06 -0.59
CA ILE A 640 28.13 -71.50 -0.49
C ILE A 640 28.34 -72.19 -1.84
N ALA A 641 27.80 -71.63 -2.93
CA ALA A 641 27.98 -72.19 -4.28
C ALA A 641 29.44 -72.17 -4.77
N ASN A 642 30.22 -71.15 -4.39
CA ASN A 642 31.66 -71.09 -4.67
C ASN A 642 32.45 -72.07 -3.79
N GLU A 643 32.04 -72.33 -2.55
CA GLU A 643 32.62 -73.36 -1.68
C GLU A 643 32.32 -74.77 -2.23
N GLU A 644 31.08 -75.05 -2.61
CA GLU A 644 30.69 -76.29 -3.31
C GLU A 644 31.45 -76.46 -4.63
N ARG A 645 31.54 -75.40 -5.46
CA ARG A 645 32.34 -75.42 -6.69
C ARG A 645 33.81 -75.70 -6.41
N SER A 646 34.37 -75.14 -5.34
CA SER A 646 35.77 -75.36 -4.94
C SER A 646 35.99 -76.79 -4.43
N GLN A 647 35.04 -77.35 -3.68
CA GLN A 647 35.06 -78.76 -3.27
C GLN A 647 35.01 -79.68 -4.48
N LEU A 648 34.04 -79.48 -5.39
CA LEU A 648 33.92 -80.25 -6.65
C LEU A 648 35.16 -80.09 -7.53
N GLN A 649 35.73 -78.89 -7.64
CA GLN A 649 36.98 -78.65 -8.37
C GLN A 649 38.17 -79.39 -7.73
N SER A 650 38.23 -79.46 -6.40
CA SER A 650 39.24 -80.26 -5.68
C SER A 650 39.04 -81.77 -5.87
N GLU A 651 37.80 -82.27 -5.87
CA GLU A 651 37.49 -83.66 -6.20
C GLU A 651 37.89 -84.01 -7.64
N ILE A 652 37.58 -83.14 -8.60
CA ILE A 652 37.95 -83.30 -10.00
C ILE A 652 39.47 -83.27 -10.15
N ALA A 653 40.18 -82.37 -9.45
CA ALA A 653 41.63 -82.32 -9.45
C ALA A 653 42.25 -83.61 -8.87
N VAL A 654 41.71 -84.15 -7.77
CA VAL A 654 42.16 -85.43 -7.17
C VAL A 654 41.87 -86.62 -8.09
N LYS A 655 40.67 -86.66 -8.71
CA LYS A 655 40.31 -87.70 -9.69
C LYS A 655 41.21 -87.64 -10.93
N THR A 656 41.51 -86.43 -11.42
CA THR A 656 42.41 -86.20 -12.57
C THR A 656 43.85 -86.56 -12.23
N ALA A 657 44.36 -86.16 -11.06
CA ALA A 657 45.70 -86.56 -10.60
C ALA A 657 45.83 -88.08 -10.42
N ARG A 658 44.78 -88.73 -9.90
CA ARG A 658 44.72 -90.19 -9.82
C ARG A 658 44.74 -90.85 -11.21
N LEU A 659 43.89 -90.40 -12.13
CA LEU A 659 43.86 -90.92 -13.50
C LEU A 659 45.17 -90.67 -14.25
N ASN A 660 45.82 -89.53 -14.02
CA ASN A 660 47.14 -89.23 -14.58
C ASN A 660 48.25 -90.13 -13.99
N ASN A 661 48.18 -90.48 -12.70
CA ASN A 661 49.11 -91.44 -12.09
C ASN A 661 48.86 -92.88 -12.57
N GLU A 662 47.59 -93.29 -12.70
CA GLU A 662 47.21 -94.59 -13.26
C GLU A 662 47.63 -94.67 -14.73
N MET A 663 47.34 -93.65 -15.55
CA MET A 663 47.81 -93.54 -16.93
C MET A 663 49.33 -93.51 -17.03
N GLY A 664 50.02 -92.78 -16.14
CA GLY A 664 51.48 -92.77 -16.03
C GLY A 664 52.05 -94.17 -15.81
N SER A 665 51.52 -94.90 -14.82
CA SER A 665 51.92 -96.29 -14.56
C SER A 665 51.62 -97.23 -15.74
N LEU A 666 50.50 -97.03 -16.44
CA LEU A 666 50.18 -97.76 -17.66
C LEU A 666 51.11 -97.42 -18.83
N THR A 667 51.56 -96.16 -18.96
CA THR A 667 52.57 -95.78 -19.97
C THR A 667 53.95 -96.31 -19.62
N GLU A 668 54.31 -96.40 -18.33
CA GLU A 668 55.59 -96.99 -17.90
C GLU A 668 55.60 -98.50 -18.11
N ILE A 669 54.52 -99.22 -17.74
CA ILE A 669 54.33 -100.63 -18.09
C ILE A 669 54.31 -100.78 -19.62
N ASN A 670 53.67 -99.85 -20.33
CA ASN A 670 53.65 -99.72 -21.79
C ASN A 670 55.08 -99.66 -22.39
N ALA A 671 55.98 -98.89 -21.77
CA ALA A 671 57.39 -98.77 -22.16
C ALA A 671 58.15 -100.06 -21.85
N ARG A 672 58.09 -100.55 -20.60
CA ARG A 672 58.75 -101.80 -20.17
C ARG A 672 58.36 -102.99 -21.04
N LEU A 673 57.08 -103.15 -21.39
CA LEU A 673 56.61 -104.20 -22.30
C LEU A 673 57.09 -104.01 -23.75
N LYS A 674 57.24 -102.76 -24.22
CA LYS A 674 57.87 -102.49 -25.53
C LYS A 674 59.36 -102.81 -25.52
N ASP A 675 60.06 -102.52 -24.44
CA ASP A 675 61.48 -102.82 -24.27
C ASP A 675 61.71 -104.33 -24.16
N GLU A 676 60.89 -105.06 -23.38
CA GLU A 676 60.88 -106.53 -23.34
C GLU A 676 60.58 -107.13 -24.71
N VAL A 677 59.58 -106.61 -25.45
CA VAL A 677 59.30 -107.03 -26.83
C VAL A 677 60.46 -106.72 -27.77
N HIS A 678 61.15 -105.58 -27.62
CA HIS A 678 62.34 -105.26 -28.42
C HIS A 678 63.50 -106.22 -28.12
N LEU A 679 63.78 -106.50 -26.84
CA LEU A 679 64.80 -107.46 -26.42
C LEU A 679 64.49 -108.89 -26.90
N LEU A 680 63.20 -109.29 -26.90
CA LEU A 680 62.76 -110.56 -27.48
C LEU A 680 62.89 -110.57 -29.01
N GLN A 681 62.56 -109.47 -29.70
CA GLN A 681 62.78 -109.34 -31.15
C GLN A 681 64.26 -109.36 -31.52
N GLU A 682 65.13 -108.73 -30.72
CA GLU A 682 66.58 -108.80 -30.89
C GLU A 682 67.10 -110.21 -30.64
N ARG A 683 66.63 -110.89 -29.59
CA ARG A 683 66.99 -112.30 -29.35
C ARG A 683 66.49 -113.23 -30.46
N ILE A 684 65.31 -112.97 -31.03
CA ILE A 684 64.81 -113.69 -32.21
C ILE A 684 65.69 -113.42 -33.43
N LYS A 685 66.09 -112.16 -33.71
CA LYS A 685 67.04 -111.84 -34.80
C LYS A 685 68.38 -112.55 -34.62
N LEU A 686 68.93 -112.58 -33.40
CA LEU A 686 70.17 -113.29 -33.08
C LEU A 686 70.02 -114.81 -33.27
N LEU A 687 68.89 -115.39 -32.83
CA LEU A 687 68.58 -116.82 -33.05
C LEU A 687 68.35 -117.14 -34.53
N GLU A 688 67.73 -116.24 -35.30
CA GLU A 688 67.63 -116.35 -36.76
C GLU A 688 69.00 -116.25 -37.43
N GLU A 689 69.91 -115.40 -36.96
CA GLU A 689 71.28 -115.35 -37.46
C GLU A 689 72.07 -116.60 -37.11
N GLU A 690 71.96 -117.11 -35.88
CA GLU A 690 72.50 -118.41 -35.46
C GLU A 690 71.93 -119.54 -36.35
N GLU A 691 70.62 -119.55 -36.60
CA GLU A 691 69.96 -120.55 -37.46
C GLU A 691 70.38 -120.40 -38.93
N LYS A 692 70.54 -119.18 -39.46
CA LYS A 692 71.07 -118.91 -40.81
C LYS A 692 72.53 -119.34 -40.93
N ARG A 693 73.36 -119.11 -39.89
CA ARG A 693 74.76 -119.58 -39.83
C ARG A 693 74.82 -121.12 -39.77
N VAL A 694 73.95 -121.76 -38.99
CA VAL A 694 73.83 -123.23 -38.93
C VAL A 694 73.30 -123.81 -40.24
N LYS A 695 72.30 -123.21 -40.88
CA LYS A 695 71.82 -123.59 -42.22
C LYS A 695 72.93 -123.45 -43.27
N ALA A 696 73.71 -122.37 -43.24
CA ALA A 696 74.86 -122.19 -44.13
C ALA A 696 76.01 -123.17 -43.83
N ALA A 697 76.24 -123.54 -42.58
CA ALA A 697 77.21 -124.57 -42.20
C ALA A 697 76.74 -125.98 -42.65
N ASN A 698 75.46 -126.30 -42.48
CA ASN A 698 74.85 -127.53 -42.95
C ASN A 698 74.84 -127.64 -44.48
N LEU A 699 74.60 -126.53 -45.20
CA LEU A 699 74.76 -126.48 -46.66
C LEU A 699 76.21 -126.75 -47.05
N LYS A 700 77.19 -126.06 -46.44
CA LYS A 700 78.63 -126.31 -46.69
C LYS A 700 79.03 -127.75 -46.37
N MET A 701 78.52 -128.34 -45.27
CA MET A 701 78.74 -129.75 -44.95
C MET A 701 78.10 -130.68 -45.98
N LYS A 702 76.93 -130.33 -46.52
CA LYS A 702 76.28 -131.09 -47.60
C LYS A 702 77.08 -130.98 -48.90
N ASP A 703 77.55 -129.78 -49.27
CA ASP A 703 78.38 -129.57 -50.45
C ASP A 703 79.69 -130.37 -50.34
N ILE A 704 80.33 -130.35 -49.16
CA ILE A 704 81.51 -131.18 -48.85
C ILE A 704 81.18 -132.68 -48.91
N ALA A 705 80.00 -133.11 -48.42
CA ALA A 705 79.56 -134.49 -48.50
C ALA A 705 79.25 -134.92 -49.95
N ASP A 706 78.70 -134.03 -50.78
CA ASP A 706 78.44 -134.29 -52.20
C ASP A 706 79.72 -134.29 -53.03
N GLU A 707 80.73 -133.46 -52.71
CA GLU A 707 82.09 -133.57 -53.27
C GLU A 707 82.80 -134.85 -52.81
N HIS A 708 82.63 -135.25 -51.53
CA HIS A 708 83.12 -136.54 -51.04
C HIS A 708 82.41 -137.71 -51.74
N ASN A 709 81.12 -137.60 -52.04
CA ASN A 709 80.37 -138.59 -52.82
C ASN A 709 80.84 -138.62 -54.28
N LYS A 710 81.12 -137.48 -54.92
CA LYS A 710 81.70 -137.42 -56.28
C LYS A 710 83.07 -138.10 -56.33
N THR A 711 84.00 -137.68 -55.46
CA THR A 711 85.35 -138.26 -55.39
C THR A 711 85.33 -139.74 -54.98
N SER A 712 84.44 -140.15 -54.07
CA SER A 712 84.20 -141.57 -53.77
C SER A 712 83.64 -142.33 -54.98
N ASN A 713 82.75 -141.72 -55.77
CA ASN A 713 82.23 -142.32 -57.01
C ASN A 713 83.31 -142.43 -58.09
N GLU A 714 84.19 -141.44 -58.24
CA GLU A 714 85.36 -141.46 -59.12
C GLU A 714 86.38 -142.53 -58.71
N VAL A 715 86.64 -142.67 -57.41
CA VAL A 715 87.44 -143.77 -56.85
C VAL A 715 86.76 -145.12 -57.11
N SER A 716 85.42 -145.20 -56.99
CA SER A 716 84.67 -146.43 -57.32
C SER A 716 84.72 -146.74 -58.82
N PHE A 717 84.68 -145.73 -59.69
CA PHE A 717 84.70 -145.86 -61.14
C PHE A 717 86.09 -146.28 -61.62
N THR A 718 87.15 -145.64 -61.13
CA THR A 718 88.54 -146.04 -61.42
C THR A 718 88.84 -147.44 -60.87
N LEU A 719 88.37 -147.78 -59.67
CA LEU A 719 88.48 -149.12 -59.10
C LEU A 719 87.67 -150.18 -59.87
N ASN A 720 86.50 -149.83 -60.40
CA ASN A 720 85.69 -150.72 -61.24
C ASN A 720 86.30 -150.87 -62.65
N SER A 721 86.88 -149.81 -63.24
CA SER A 721 87.67 -149.91 -64.47
C SER A 721 88.89 -150.80 -64.27
N LEU A 722 89.60 -150.63 -63.15
CA LEU A 722 90.76 -151.46 -62.80
C LEU A 722 90.36 -152.93 -62.55
N ARG A 723 89.18 -153.19 -61.96
CA ARG A 723 88.58 -154.53 -61.88
C ARG A 723 88.21 -155.08 -63.25
N GLU A 724 87.65 -154.26 -64.15
CA GLU A 724 87.30 -154.70 -65.50
C GLU A 724 88.56 -155.03 -66.32
N ASP A 725 89.61 -154.24 -66.20
CA ASP A 725 90.90 -154.48 -66.83
C ASP A 725 91.64 -155.67 -66.20
N PHE A 726 91.50 -155.90 -64.90
CA PHE A 726 91.93 -157.13 -64.24
C PHE A 726 91.15 -158.35 -64.77
N LEU A 727 89.82 -158.25 -64.93
CA LEU A 727 89.00 -159.31 -65.54
C LEU A 727 89.33 -159.53 -67.03
N LYS A 728 89.74 -158.49 -67.78
CA LYS A 728 90.26 -158.63 -69.15
C LYS A 728 91.63 -159.33 -69.14
N ALA A 729 92.50 -159.01 -68.19
CA ALA A 729 93.78 -159.67 -68.01
C ALA A 729 93.60 -161.14 -67.61
N GLU A 730 92.69 -161.44 -66.67
CA GLU A 730 92.35 -162.80 -66.26
C GLU A 730 91.74 -163.61 -67.42
N LYS A 731 90.84 -163.02 -68.22
CA LYS A 731 90.32 -163.64 -69.45
C LYS A 731 91.42 -163.87 -70.50
N LYS A 732 92.46 -163.03 -70.57
CA LYS A 732 93.65 -163.28 -71.41
C LYS A 732 94.50 -164.43 -70.85
N ILE A 733 94.72 -164.49 -69.53
CA ILE A 733 95.44 -165.59 -68.86
C ILE A 733 94.73 -166.92 -69.10
N ARG A 734 93.42 -167.02 -68.83
CA ARG A 734 92.64 -168.25 -69.08
C ARG A 734 92.68 -168.68 -70.56
N LYS A 735 92.72 -167.75 -71.51
CA LYS A 735 92.92 -168.07 -72.94
C LYS A 735 94.33 -168.59 -73.25
N LEU A 736 95.36 -168.02 -72.63
CA LEU A 736 96.73 -168.52 -72.74
C LEU A 736 96.88 -169.90 -72.09
N GLU A 737 96.18 -170.17 -71.00
CA GLU A 737 96.12 -171.49 -70.36
C GLU A 737 95.44 -172.54 -71.24
N VAL A 738 94.29 -172.22 -71.85
CA VAL A 738 93.62 -173.11 -72.82
C VAL A 738 94.52 -173.39 -74.03
N THR A 739 95.08 -172.36 -74.67
CA THR A 739 95.98 -172.57 -75.83
C THR A 739 97.28 -173.31 -75.45
N LYS A 740 97.76 -173.17 -74.21
CA LYS A 740 98.87 -173.97 -73.67
C LYS A 740 98.49 -175.44 -73.49
N GLU A 741 97.28 -175.75 -73.06
CA GLU A 741 96.81 -177.13 -72.90
C GLU A 741 96.44 -177.76 -74.26
N GLU A 742 95.88 -177.00 -75.21
CA GLU A 742 95.73 -177.42 -76.61
C GLU A 742 97.09 -177.75 -77.24
N LEU A 743 98.11 -176.91 -77.04
CA LEU A 743 99.49 -177.18 -77.45
C LEU A 743 100.10 -178.37 -76.69
N ARG A 744 99.69 -178.63 -75.44
CA ARG A 744 100.12 -179.81 -74.68
C ARG A 744 99.50 -181.08 -75.22
N GLU A 745 98.20 -181.08 -75.53
CA GLU A 745 97.50 -182.20 -76.12
C GLU A 745 98.04 -182.49 -77.53
N LEU A 746 98.29 -181.44 -78.34
CA LEU A 746 98.96 -181.57 -79.63
C LEU A 746 100.36 -182.18 -79.50
N ASN A 747 101.15 -181.76 -78.51
CA ASN A 747 102.45 -182.37 -78.22
C ASN A 747 102.32 -183.83 -77.76
N LEU A 748 101.38 -184.16 -76.87
CA LEU A 748 101.11 -185.53 -76.45
C LEU A 748 100.67 -186.42 -77.61
N ASP A 749 99.92 -185.88 -78.58
CA ASP A 749 99.47 -186.63 -79.75
C ASP A 749 100.58 -186.74 -80.83
N LEU A 750 101.47 -185.76 -80.93
CA LEU A 750 102.74 -185.86 -81.66
C LEU A 750 103.69 -186.87 -81.00
N GLU A 751 103.78 -186.90 -79.67
CA GLU A 751 104.52 -187.92 -78.91
C GLU A 751 103.94 -189.32 -79.11
N LYS A 752 102.61 -189.49 -79.08
CA LYS A 752 101.94 -190.77 -79.41
C LYS A 752 102.22 -191.21 -80.86
N LYS A 753 102.27 -190.27 -81.82
CA LYS A 753 102.60 -190.54 -83.23
C LYS A 753 104.09 -190.88 -83.38
N LEU A 754 104.98 -190.14 -82.73
CA LEU A 754 106.40 -190.44 -82.63
C LEU A 754 106.65 -191.77 -81.92
N GLU A 755 105.89 -192.15 -80.90
CA GLU A 755 105.97 -193.45 -80.23
C GLU A 755 105.60 -194.58 -81.19
N LYS A 756 104.51 -194.44 -81.95
CA LYS A 756 104.09 -195.44 -82.95
C LYS A 756 105.14 -195.59 -84.06
N VAL A 757 105.62 -194.47 -84.60
CA VAL A 757 106.71 -194.46 -85.58
C VAL A 757 107.98 -195.05 -84.97
N THR A 758 108.35 -194.71 -83.73
CA THR A 758 109.54 -195.20 -83.03
C THR A 758 109.42 -196.67 -82.65
N LYS A 759 108.22 -197.20 -82.39
CA LYS A 759 107.99 -198.63 -82.14
C LYS A 759 108.15 -199.44 -83.43
N ASN A 760 107.62 -198.95 -84.55
CA ASN A 760 107.84 -199.54 -85.88
C ASN A 760 109.31 -199.37 -86.35
N TYR A 761 109.94 -198.24 -86.05
CA TYR A 761 111.34 -198.00 -86.34
C TYR A 761 112.23 -198.88 -85.45
N LYS A 762 111.87 -199.13 -84.18
CA LYS A 762 112.58 -200.06 -83.27
C LYS A 762 112.45 -201.51 -83.68
N SER A 763 111.31 -201.98 -84.19
CA SER A 763 111.20 -203.36 -84.70
C SER A 763 112.05 -203.56 -85.96
N LEU A 764 112.07 -202.59 -86.88
CA LEU A 764 112.91 -202.62 -88.08
C LEU A 764 114.41 -202.35 -87.78
N SER A 765 114.71 -201.50 -86.79
CA SER A 765 116.05 -201.21 -86.26
C SER A 765 116.62 -202.39 -85.46
N SER A 766 115.80 -203.19 -84.78
CA SER A 766 116.25 -204.46 -84.19
C SER A 766 116.82 -205.40 -85.27
N GLN A 767 116.14 -205.46 -86.43
CA GLN A 767 116.57 -206.25 -87.58
C GLN A 767 117.79 -205.67 -88.33
N LEU A 768 118.04 -204.35 -88.28
CA LEU A 768 119.04 -203.68 -89.13
C LEU A 768 120.22 -203.03 -88.38
N THR A 769 120.07 -202.68 -87.10
CA THR A 769 121.16 -202.23 -86.20
C THR A 769 121.68 -203.31 -85.26
N SER A 770 121.34 -204.57 -85.56
CA SER A 770 122.31 -205.67 -85.46
C SER A 770 123.55 -205.46 -86.37
N ALA A 771 123.57 -204.42 -87.23
CA ALA A 771 124.65 -204.15 -88.18
C ALA A 771 125.25 -202.71 -88.17
N ARG A 772 125.00 -201.84 -87.16
CA ARG A 772 125.78 -200.57 -87.04
C ARG A 772 125.75 -199.85 -85.68
N GLU A 773 126.85 -199.16 -85.38
CA GLU A 773 127.10 -198.38 -84.15
C GLU A 773 126.84 -196.86 -84.27
N LYS A 774 126.94 -196.14 -83.13
CA LYS A 774 127.32 -194.70 -82.93
C LYS A 774 126.33 -193.58 -83.35
N GLY A 775 126.28 -192.49 -82.56
CA GLY A 775 125.74 -191.15 -82.92
C GLY A 775 124.92 -190.40 -81.83
N ALA A 776 125.00 -189.05 -81.72
CA ALA A 776 124.28 -188.24 -80.69
C ALA A 776 124.13 -186.69 -80.95
N ALA A 777 123.12 -186.06 -80.31
CA ALA A 777 122.98 -184.65 -79.78
C ALA A 777 122.74 -183.35 -80.65
N ASN A 778 121.97 -182.35 -80.09
CA ASN A 778 122.35 -180.90 -79.77
C ASN A 778 121.52 -179.61 -80.25
N SER A 779 121.34 -178.56 -79.35
CA SER A 779 121.16 -177.02 -79.43
C SER A 779 120.13 -176.19 -80.32
N LEU A 780 119.90 -174.82 -80.27
CA LEU A 780 119.64 -173.73 -79.23
C LEU A 780 119.56 -172.21 -79.76
N SER A 781 118.59 -171.28 -79.42
CA SER A 781 118.57 -169.75 -79.64
C SER A 781 117.24 -168.97 -79.20
N ARG A 782 116.94 -167.61 -79.29
CA ARG A 782 117.56 -166.24 -78.95
C ARG A 782 116.68 -164.92 -79.24
N SER A 783 116.75 -163.84 -78.40
CA SER A 783 116.73 -162.31 -78.64
C SER A 783 115.49 -161.30 -78.73
N ASN A 784 115.70 -159.97 -78.34
CA ASN A 784 114.98 -158.61 -78.59
C ASN A 784 113.84 -158.01 -77.64
N SER A 785 113.32 -156.72 -77.58
CA SER A 785 113.71 -155.23 -77.71
C SER A 785 112.45 -154.23 -77.82
N VAL A 786 112.17 -152.91 -77.46
CA VAL A 786 112.62 -151.64 -76.71
C VAL A 786 111.36 -150.79 -76.16
N ILE A 787 111.04 -149.45 -76.01
CA ILE A 787 111.45 -148.00 -76.35
C ILE A 787 110.83 -146.84 -75.39
N SER A 788 110.64 -145.52 -75.74
CA SER A 788 110.22 -144.31 -74.87
C SER A 788 109.39 -143.13 -75.60
N MET A 789 109.04 -141.84 -75.19
CA MET A 789 109.57 -140.78 -74.22
C MET A 789 108.70 -139.56 -73.59
N PRO A 790 108.22 -138.41 -74.23
CA PRO A 790 108.30 -136.98 -73.66
C PRO A 790 107.03 -136.01 -73.48
N SER A 791 107.18 -134.71 -72.99
CA SER A 791 106.11 -133.66 -72.62
C SER A 791 106.55 -132.13 -72.42
N ARG A 792 105.68 -131.11 -72.00
CA ARG A 792 105.94 -129.68 -71.45
C ARG A 792 104.67 -128.72 -71.31
N SER A 793 104.61 -127.44 -70.79
CA SER A 793 105.02 -126.70 -69.51
C SER A 793 104.64 -125.15 -69.42
N ASN A 794 104.63 -124.49 -68.21
CA ASN A 794 104.65 -123.00 -67.83
C ASN A 794 103.35 -122.10 -67.82
N SER A 795 103.17 -120.91 -67.14
CA SER A 795 103.69 -120.14 -65.92
C SER A 795 103.19 -118.63 -65.89
N VAL A 796 103.15 -117.73 -64.86
CA VAL A 796 103.00 -117.66 -63.35
C VAL A 796 103.00 -116.15 -62.80
N VAL A 797 102.62 -115.85 -61.52
CA VAL A 797 102.65 -114.56 -60.65
C VAL A 797 101.75 -113.32 -61.01
N ASN A 798 101.43 -112.28 -60.18
CA ASN A 798 101.90 -111.78 -58.83
C ASN A 798 100.89 -110.93 -57.94
N LEU A 799 101.34 -110.47 -56.75
CA LEU A 799 100.73 -109.71 -55.60
C LEU A 799 100.17 -108.26 -55.79
N GLY A 800 99.38 -107.74 -54.81
CA GLY A 800 99.53 -106.32 -54.32
C GLY A 800 98.39 -105.58 -53.56
N ASN A 801 98.69 -105.02 -52.37
CA ASN A 801 97.94 -104.14 -51.42
C ASN A 801 97.03 -102.97 -51.92
N GLY A 802 96.20 -102.39 -51.02
CA GLY A 802 95.74 -100.98 -51.09
C GLY A 802 94.56 -100.63 -50.14
N ALA A 803 94.50 -99.42 -49.55
CA ALA A 803 93.52 -99.05 -48.49
C ALA A 803 92.84 -97.68 -48.65
N GLN A 804 91.78 -97.46 -47.84
CA GLN A 804 91.18 -96.20 -47.33
C GLN A 804 90.11 -95.39 -48.11
N ASN A 805 89.03 -95.11 -47.34
CA ASN A 805 88.31 -93.84 -47.12
C ASN A 805 87.12 -93.32 -47.99
N SER A 806 86.15 -92.80 -47.20
CA SER A 806 85.23 -91.66 -47.41
C SER A 806 84.11 -91.66 -48.46
N ASP A 807 82.90 -91.99 -47.96
CA ASP A 807 81.78 -91.05 -47.73
C ASP A 807 80.76 -90.70 -48.87
N PHE A 808 79.64 -90.13 -48.42
CA PHE A 808 78.51 -89.48 -49.12
C PHE A 808 77.28 -90.33 -49.56
N SER A 809 76.10 -89.78 -49.23
CA SER A 809 74.72 -90.23 -49.59
C SER A 809 74.19 -89.34 -50.77
N PRO A 810 72.90 -89.26 -51.20
CA PRO A 810 71.63 -89.78 -50.64
C PRO A 810 70.57 -90.33 -51.67
N SER A 811 69.36 -90.69 -51.16
CA SER A 811 68.04 -90.54 -51.84
C SER A 811 67.64 -91.46 -53.03
N HIS A 812 66.34 -91.71 -53.36
CA HIS A 812 65.04 -91.54 -52.65
C HIS A 812 63.88 -92.35 -53.32
N GLY A 813 62.81 -92.64 -52.56
CA GLY A 813 61.46 -93.07 -53.06
C GLY A 813 61.34 -94.51 -53.60
N GLY A 814 60.18 -95.17 -53.73
CA GLY A 814 58.75 -94.92 -53.41
C GLY A 814 57.94 -96.17 -53.87
N ARG A 815 56.63 -96.40 -53.64
CA ARG A 815 55.48 -95.62 -53.12
C ARG A 815 54.44 -96.61 -52.55
N SER A 816 53.59 -96.19 -51.61
CA SER A 816 52.24 -96.75 -51.42
C SER A 816 51.33 -95.70 -50.80
N ASN A 817 50.52 -95.01 -51.61
CA ASN A 817 49.73 -93.86 -51.16
C ASN A 817 48.49 -93.69 -52.05
N PHE A 818 47.36 -94.27 -51.63
CA PHE A 818 46.11 -94.28 -52.40
C PHE A 818 44.86 -94.17 -51.50
N GLU A 819 44.76 -94.97 -50.43
CA GLU A 819 43.60 -94.96 -49.50
C GLU A 819 43.40 -93.63 -48.73
N PHE A 820 44.42 -92.77 -48.69
CA PHE A 820 44.36 -91.49 -47.98
C PHE A 820 43.57 -90.42 -48.76
N ASN A 821 43.54 -90.49 -50.09
CA ASN A 821 42.94 -89.45 -50.94
C ASN A 821 41.41 -89.49 -50.99
N GLU A 822 40.78 -90.68 -50.98
CA GLU A 822 39.30 -90.76 -50.98
C GLU A 822 38.70 -90.22 -49.68
N LYS A 823 39.36 -90.49 -48.54
CA LYS A 823 38.98 -89.92 -47.23
C LYS A 823 39.14 -88.40 -47.23
N ILE A 824 40.24 -87.86 -47.78
CA ILE A 824 40.41 -86.42 -47.96
C ILE A 824 39.33 -85.82 -48.87
N ALA A 825 38.94 -86.47 -49.97
CA ALA A 825 37.89 -85.97 -50.85
C ALA A 825 36.52 -85.88 -50.14
N TYR A 826 36.16 -86.89 -49.36
CA TYR A 826 34.92 -86.87 -48.56
C TYR A 826 34.96 -85.78 -47.47
N ILE A 827 36.05 -85.71 -46.69
CA ILE A 827 36.27 -84.68 -45.67
C ILE A 827 36.19 -83.28 -46.29
N LYS A 828 36.82 -83.06 -47.44
CA LYS A 828 36.82 -81.77 -48.15
C LYS A 828 35.41 -81.36 -48.56
N ASN A 829 34.59 -82.27 -49.08
CA ASN A 829 33.21 -81.95 -49.48
C ASN A 829 32.32 -81.65 -48.27
N VAL A 830 32.47 -82.37 -47.16
CA VAL A 830 31.73 -82.09 -45.91
C VAL A 830 32.12 -80.73 -45.30
N LEU A 831 33.42 -80.39 -45.31
CA LEU A 831 33.89 -79.08 -44.83
C LEU A 831 33.46 -77.92 -45.73
N ILE A 832 33.44 -78.11 -47.06
CA ILE A 832 32.92 -77.11 -48.00
C ILE A 832 31.42 -76.87 -47.75
N GLY A 833 30.61 -77.93 -47.67
CA GLY A 833 29.16 -77.79 -47.41
C GLY A 833 28.83 -77.09 -46.09
N PHE A 834 29.62 -77.32 -45.03
CA PHE A 834 29.49 -76.62 -43.75
C PHE A 834 29.87 -75.13 -43.82
N LEU A 835 30.87 -74.77 -44.63
CA LEU A 835 31.22 -73.37 -44.87
C LEU A 835 30.19 -72.66 -45.73
N GLU A 836 29.68 -73.32 -46.77
CA GLU A 836 28.75 -72.79 -47.79
C GLU A 836 27.31 -72.65 -47.26
N HIS A 837 26.75 -73.66 -46.60
CA HIS A 837 25.38 -73.63 -46.09
C HIS A 837 25.28 -73.14 -44.64
N ARG A 838 25.39 -71.81 -44.46
CA ARG A 838 25.34 -71.13 -43.14
C ARG A 838 24.18 -71.56 -42.23
N GLU A 839 22.98 -71.81 -42.78
CA GLU A 839 21.78 -72.18 -42.01
C GLU A 839 21.77 -73.65 -41.53
N GLN A 840 22.63 -74.53 -42.05
CA GLN A 840 22.66 -75.96 -41.72
C GLN A 840 23.82 -76.33 -40.77
N ARG A 841 24.64 -75.35 -40.36
CA ARG A 841 25.84 -75.57 -39.55
C ARG A 841 25.56 -76.32 -38.24
N ASP A 842 24.50 -75.96 -37.53
CA ASP A 842 24.14 -76.58 -36.24
C ASP A 842 23.78 -78.08 -36.37
N GLN A 843 23.33 -78.52 -37.55
CA GLN A 843 23.02 -79.94 -37.82
C GLN A 843 24.26 -80.73 -38.26
N LEU A 844 25.25 -80.07 -38.86
CA LEU A 844 26.50 -80.66 -39.33
C LEU A 844 27.62 -80.62 -38.28
N LEU A 845 27.52 -79.75 -37.26
CA LEU A 845 28.50 -79.60 -36.18
C LEU A 845 28.87 -80.93 -35.49
N PRO A 846 27.91 -81.83 -35.12
CA PRO A 846 28.26 -83.10 -34.47
C PRO A 846 29.00 -84.07 -35.41
N VAL A 847 28.70 -84.01 -36.71
CA VAL A 847 29.36 -84.83 -37.74
C VAL A 847 30.79 -84.37 -37.95
N ILE A 848 31.04 -83.06 -37.91
CA ILE A 848 32.39 -82.49 -38.04
C ILE A 848 33.22 -82.69 -36.76
N SER A 849 32.60 -82.51 -35.59
CA SER A 849 33.23 -82.80 -34.29
C SER A 849 33.71 -84.25 -34.19
N THR A 850 32.87 -85.22 -34.62
CA THR A 850 33.24 -86.64 -34.65
C THR A 850 34.22 -87.02 -35.77
N LEU A 851 34.17 -86.36 -36.93
CA LEU A 851 35.06 -86.64 -38.07
C LEU A 851 36.48 -86.07 -37.89
N LEU A 852 36.63 -84.97 -37.14
CA LEU A 852 37.91 -84.32 -36.82
C LEU A 852 38.42 -84.56 -35.39
N GLN A 853 37.65 -85.26 -34.54
CA GLN A 853 37.98 -85.54 -33.14
C GLN A 853 38.26 -84.27 -32.33
N LEU A 854 37.39 -83.27 -32.46
CA LEU A 854 37.52 -81.99 -31.74
C LEU A 854 37.09 -82.13 -30.29
N ASP A 855 37.89 -81.61 -29.36
CA ASP A 855 37.50 -81.48 -27.97
C ASP A 855 36.43 -80.39 -27.79
N SER A 856 35.62 -80.49 -26.74
CA SER A 856 34.52 -79.53 -26.46
C SER A 856 34.97 -78.07 -26.24
N ASN A 857 36.27 -77.83 -26.02
CA ASN A 857 36.87 -76.50 -26.02
C ASN A 857 37.21 -75.99 -27.43
N ASP A 858 37.64 -76.87 -28.34
CA ASP A 858 37.96 -76.51 -29.72
C ASP A 858 36.69 -76.41 -30.57
N GLU A 859 35.62 -77.16 -30.25
CA GLU A 859 34.27 -76.91 -30.77
C GLU A 859 33.78 -75.49 -30.42
N ARG A 860 33.98 -75.05 -29.16
CA ARG A 860 33.67 -73.67 -28.74
C ARG A 860 34.55 -72.63 -29.46
N ARG A 861 35.85 -72.90 -29.65
CA ARG A 861 36.74 -72.01 -30.42
C ARG A 861 36.34 -71.92 -31.88
N LEU A 862 35.94 -73.03 -32.50
CA LEU A 862 35.43 -73.09 -33.86
C LEU A 862 34.16 -72.24 -34.00
N LEU A 863 33.19 -72.40 -33.09
CA LEU A 863 31.96 -71.59 -33.06
C LEU A 863 32.23 -70.10 -32.83
N VAL A 864 33.17 -69.75 -31.95
CA VAL A 864 33.57 -68.34 -31.71
C VAL A 864 34.32 -67.76 -32.92
N SER A 865 35.04 -68.57 -33.69
CA SER A 865 35.79 -68.13 -34.89
C SER A 865 34.95 -68.12 -36.19
N LEU A 866 33.69 -68.57 -36.12
CA LEU A 866 32.76 -68.65 -37.26
C LEU A 866 31.58 -67.66 -37.16
N LYS A 867 31.61 -66.77 -36.16
CA LYS A 867 30.54 -65.85 -35.78
C LYS A 867 30.94 -64.40 -36.01
#